data_AF-A0AAF0RKX4-F1
#
_entry.id   AF-A0AAF0RKX4-F1
#
_cell.length_a   1.000
_cell.length_b   1.000
_cell.length_c   1.000
_cell.angle_alpha   90.00
_cell.angle_beta   90.00
_cell.angle_gamma   90.00
#
_symmetry.space_group_name_H-M   'P 1'
#
loop_
_entity.id
_entity.type
_entity.pdbx_description
1 polymer ?
#
loop_
_entity_poly.entity_id
_entity_poly.type
_entity_poly.pdbx_seq_one_letter_code
_entity_poly.pdbx_strand_id
1 'polypeptide(L)'
;MRPHPMIAVPADRTSTDATGEEETDDVNKLLATVMAVLALATVLVGFQVAPRSPGEEAARALSGSSFQAGNIISDANFFDGDAMSASAVQSFLDDQIGTCKSTSCLNVGTSSLNAHAADPMCGAVTGGSGLSAATIITRVAVACGISPKVILVTLQKEQGLVSGSTAQKPSSGVLSRAMGYACPDTTNGACDPAYSGVGNQVYWAAWQWKRYANPAGTSKYFTWYAPGRTAAVQYDVPTSCGTKSVTITDQATADLYYYTPYTPNAAALANLYGTGDACSAYGNRNFWRLYNDWFGEPTAGAASPVGSFDGATGGFDELSVRGWAMDGDVDDPIRVRVTVDGGSPTTMTADQTRADVGRAYPGRGSDHGFSGTLAAAAGSHQVCVTAVGVGSGQTTALGCRTLTVTSASPIGAVDQAQASPGGIRVRGWTLDPQTSDSIRVAVYVDHTHTTTLASGARSDVGRASGLGSAHGFDETLPATAGTHTVCVYGINVDEGSNALIGSCSTVHVPGSSPTGSLDGVTTTTNSVAVAGWALDGDTTGPVAVTVIVDGKAQRATASASRSDVARLYPVYGAAHGFSTSVPAGNGSHTVCVTAVNTGAGSDTSLGCRTVSVVNQAPRGSLDQAAAVTGGVHVRGWTFDPDAPTTSIAVHVYVDTRATALTASTSRPDVARSFSGIGTAHGFDATVPAAKGSHRVCVYAIDATGGSNPTLGCSTVTVR
;
A
#
# COMPACT_ATOMS: atom_id res chain seq x y z
N MET A 1 6.61 -61.77 10.82
CA MET A 1 7.29 -62.95 10.22
C MET A 1 6.57 -63.32 8.92
N ARG A 2 7.29 -63.88 7.93
CA ARG A 2 6.71 -64.53 6.72
C ARG A 2 6.10 -65.92 7.08
N PRO A 3 5.53 -66.76 6.17
CA PRO A 3 5.19 -66.61 4.72
C PRO A 3 3.75 -67.10 4.31
N HIS A 4 3.55 -67.22 2.98
CA HIS A 4 2.46 -67.82 2.17
C HIS A 4 1.72 -69.09 2.65
N PRO A 5 0.60 -69.46 1.99
CA PRO A 5 0.64 -70.63 1.08
C PRO A 5 -0.21 -70.50 -0.24
N MET A 6 -0.60 -71.64 -0.84
CA MET A 6 -0.90 -71.89 -2.27
C MET A 6 -2.10 -72.86 -2.52
N ILE A 7 -2.63 -72.88 -3.76
CA ILE A 7 -3.15 -74.06 -4.55
C ILE A 7 -4.61 -74.64 -4.41
N ALA A 8 -5.30 -74.66 -5.58
CA ALA A 8 -6.16 -75.65 -6.31
C ALA A 8 -7.50 -76.34 -5.85
N VAL A 9 -8.51 -76.24 -6.76
CA VAL A 9 -9.31 -77.25 -7.57
C VAL A 9 -9.69 -78.66 -7.02
N PRO A 10 -10.98 -79.10 -7.20
CA PRO A 10 -11.42 -80.24 -8.06
C PRO A 10 -12.64 -79.86 -8.98
N ALA A 11 -13.05 -80.49 -10.11
CA ALA A 11 -13.27 -81.90 -10.56
C ALA A 11 -14.52 -82.58 -9.92
N ASP A 12 -15.41 -83.37 -10.58
CA ASP A 12 -15.52 -83.91 -11.96
C ASP A 12 -17.02 -84.26 -12.34
N ARG A 13 -17.26 -84.91 -13.50
CA ARG A 13 -18.51 -85.07 -14.29
C ARG A 13 -19.41 -86.30 -14.03
N THR A 14 -20.66 -86.20 -14.51
CA THR A 14 -21.49 -87.21 -15.23
C THR A 14 -22.44 -86.43 -16.20
N SER A 15 -23.06 -86.92 -17.29
CA SER A 15 -22.98 -88.15 -18.12
C SER A 15 -23.45 -87.81 -19.57
N THR A 16 -23.30 -88.73 -20.54
CA THR A 16 -23.91 -88.72 -21.90
C THR A 16 -25.32 -89.37 -21.89
N ASP A 17 -26.17 -89.39 -22.94
CA ASP A 17 -25.94 -89.28 -24.40
C ASP A 17 -27.23 -88.93 -25.21
N ALA A 18 -27.08 -88.64 -26.52
CA ALA A 18 -28.02 -88.86 -27.67
C ALA A 18 -28.28 -87.69 -28.68
N THR A 19 -27.54 -87.75 -29.80
CA THR A 19 -27.95 -87.57 -31.23
C THR A 19 -28.36 -86.21 -31.86
N GLY A 20 -27.74 -85.88 -33.01
CA GLY A 20 -28.27 -85.04 -34.10
C GLY A 20 -27.72 -83.59 -34.15
N GLU A 21 -26.52 -83.30 -34.67
CA GLU A 21 -26.06 -83.28 -36.08
C GLU A 21 -26.62 -82.13 -36.94
N GLU A 22 -25.80 -81.08 -37.13
CA GLU A 22 -25.95 -80.07 -38.19
C GLU A 22 -24.58 -79.74 -38.80
N GLU A 23 -24.49 -79.93 -40.12
CA GLU A 23 -23.47 -79.55 -41.12
C GLU A 23 -21.95 -79.79 -40.96
N THR A 24 -21.34 -80.12 -42.10
CA THR A 24 -20.05 -80.81 -42.29
C THR A 24 -18.89 -79.91 -42.71
N ASP A 25 -17.69 -80.32 -42.31
CA ASP A 25 -16.40 -80.29 -43.01
C ASP A 25 -15.99 -79.13 -43.95
N ASP A 26 -14.92 -78.46 -43.49
CA ASP A 26 -13.60 -78.48 -44.14
C ASP A 26 -13.47 -77.96 -45.59
N VAL A 27 -13.28 -76.63 -45.72
CA VAL A 27 -12.62 -76.02 -46.89
C VAL A 27 -11.25 -75.49 -46.50
N ASN A 28 -10.31 -76.43 -46.45
CA ASN A 28 -8.87 -76.20 -46.41
C ASN A 28 -8.37 -75.19 -47.49
N LYS A 29 -7.36 -74.39 -47.13
CA LYS A 29 -6.28 -73.89 -48.02
C LYS A 29 -6.68 -73.28 -49.38
N LEU A 30 -6.97 -71.98 -49.43
CA LEU A 30 -6.69 -71.18 -50.65
C LEU A 30 -6.39 -69.69 -50.39
N LEU A 31 -5.49 -69.39 -49.45
CA LEU A 31 -4.94 -68.03 -49.24
C LEU A 31 -3.81 -67.73 -50.24
N ALA A 32 -4.13 -67.76 -51.54
CA ALA A 32 -3.21 -67.34 -52.60
C ALA A 32 -3.93 -66.93 -53.90
N THR A 33 -3.55 -65.75 -54.41
CA THR A 33 -3.65 -65.30 -55.82
C THR A 33 -4.99 -64.79 -56.39
N VAL A 34 -4.88 -63.64 -57.08
CA VAL A 34 -5.80 -63.03 -58.07
C VAL A 34 -7.11 -62.38 -57.57
N MET A 35 -7.03 -61.07 -57.30
CA MET A 35 -8.08 -60.11 -57.70
C MET A 35 -7.46 -59.08 -58.63
N ALA A 36 -7.45 -59.40 -59.93
CA ALA A 36 -6.92 -58.55 -60.99
C ALA A 36 -8.06 -58.12 -61.92
N VAL A 37 -8.21 -56.80 -62.09
CA VAL A 37 -8.87 -56.13 -63.22
C VAL A 37 -10.31 -56.57 -63.56
N LEU A 38 -11.31 -55.87 -63.00
CA LEU A 38 -12.38 -55.24 -63.80
C LEU A 38 -13.20 -54.23 -62.95
N ALA A 39 -12.82 -52.95 -63.00
CA ALA A 39 -13.66 -51.84 -62.52
C ALA A 39 -13.39 -50.60 -63.39
N LEU A 40 -13.62 -50.75 -64.70
CA LEU A 40 -13.52 -49.65 -65.65
C LEU A 40 -14.84 -48.85 -65.67
N ALA A 41 -14.71 -47.52 -65.73
CA ALA A 41 -15.72 -46.57 -66.17
C ALA A 41 -17.04 -46.47 -65.37
N THR A 42 -17.01 -45.65 -64.31
CA THR A 42 -17.88 -44.47 -64.30
C THR A 42 -17.02 -43.22 -64.36
N VAL A 43 -17.45 -42.24 -65.15
CA VAL A 43 -16.65 -41.10 -65.64
C VAL A 43 -17.33 -39.80 -65.24
N LEU A 44 -16.52 -38.75 -64.99
CA LEU A 44 -16.89 -37.37 -64.65
C LEU A 44 -17.55 -37.14 -63.27
N VAL A 45 -16.75 -36.71 -62.30
CA VAL A 45 -16.77 -35.37 -61.66
C VAL A 45 -15.66 -35.36 -60.60
N GLY A 46 -14.77 -34.36 -60.61
CA GLY A 46 -13.65 -34.35 -59.65
C GLY A 46 -12.50 -33.35 -59.90
N PHE A 47 -12.54 -32.55 -60.97
CA PHE A 47 -11.55 -31.48 -61.17
C PHE A 47 -11.97 -30.20 -60.43
N GLN A 48 -11.96 -30.25 -59.09
CA GLN A 48 -11.99 -29.06 -58.26
C GLN A 48 -10.55 -28.53 -58.18
N VAL A 49 -10.28 -27.42 -58.85
CA VAL A 49 -9.01 -26.69 -58.73
C VAL A 49 -8.89 -26.22 -57.28
N ALA A 50 -7.99 -26.85 -56.51
CA ALA A 50 -7.64 -26.34 -55.20
C ALA A 50 -7.10 -24.90 -55.37
N PRO A 51 -7.64 -23.91 -54.64
CA PRO A 51 -7.06 -22.57 -54.66
C PRO A 51 -5.63 -22.67 -54.17
N ARG A 52 -4.67 -22.21 -54.99
CA ARG A 52 -3.29 -22.05 -54.54
C ARG A 52 -3.28 -21.14 -53.33
N SER A 53 -2.76 -21.61 -52.20
CA SER A 53 -2.46 -20.78 -51.04
C SER A 53 -1.50 -19.66 -51.47
N PRO A 54 -1.86 -18.37 -51.34
CA PRO A 54 -0.88 -17.30 -51.42
C PRO A 54 -0.11 -17.29 -50.09
N GLY A 55 1.00 -18.05 -50.03
CA GLY A 55 1.72 -18.25 -48.77
C GLY A 55 3.00 -19.09 -48.86
N GLU A 56 3.16 -19.95 -49.87
CA GLU A 56 4.50 -20.40 -50.24
C GLU A 56 5.18 -19.29 -51.06
N GLU A 57 5.83 -18.35 -50.37
CA GLU A 57 6.93 -17.63 -51.01
C GLU A 57 8.01 -18.67 -51.31
N ALA A 58 8.09 -19.07 -52.58
CA ALA A 58 9.14 -19.97 -53.05
C ALA A 58 10.48 -19.42 -52.59
N ALA A 59 11.23 -20.21 -51.80
CA ALA A 59 12.50 -19.80 -51.21
C ALA A 59 13.39 -19.20 -52.30
N ARG A 60 13.50 -17.87 -52.32
CA ARG A 60 14.32 -17.17 -53.30
C ARG A 60 15.76 -17.47 -52.97
N ALA A 61 16.34 -18.42 -53.70
CA ALA A 61 17.76 -18.74 -53.61
C ALA A 61 18.56 -17.43 -53.65
N LEU A 62 19.42 -17.23 -52.65
CA LEU A 62 20.18 -16.00 -52.49
C LEU A 62 20.93 -15.70 -53.79
N SER A 63 20.64 -14.55 -54.40
CA SER A 63 21.24 -14.16 -55.68
C SER A 63 22.38 -13.18 -55.45
N GLY A 64 23.52 -13.38 -56.10
CA GLY A 64 24.65 -12.44 -56.05
C GLY A 64 24.30 -11.04 -56.56
N SER A 65 23.18 -10.87 -57.28
CA SER A 65 22.63 -9.55 -57.64
C SER A 65 22.20 -8.72 -56.43
N SER A 66 21.92 -9.36 -55.28
CA SER A 66 21.52 -8.68 -54.05
C SER A 66 22.71 -8.18 -53.22
N PHE A 67 23.96 -8.53 -53.58
CA PHE A 67 25.15 -8.09 -52.86
C PHE A 67 25.42 -6.59 -53.08
N GLN A 68 25.16 -5.79 -52.04
CA GLN A 68 25.43 -4.36 -52.04
C GLN A 68 26.84 -4.10 -51.51
N ALA A 69 27.81 -3.92 -52.41
CA ALA A 69 29.20 -3.67 -52.03
C ALA A 69 29.37 -2.46 -51.09
N GLY A 70 28.51 -1.46 -51.17
CA GLY A 70 28.54 -0.28 -50.29
C GLY A 70 27.82 -0.42 -48.96
N ASN A 71 27.10 -1.51 -48.73
CA ASN A 71 26.23 -1.75 -47.59
C ASN A 71 26.12 -3.27 -47.36
N ILE A 72 27.14 -3.86 -46.73
CA ILE A 72 27.31 -5.32 -46.64
C ILE A 72 26.49 -5.92 -45.48
N ILE A 73 26.35 -5.15 -44.41
CA ILE A 73 25.61 -5.45 -43.17
C ILE A 73 25.39 -4.12 -42.46
N SER A 74 24.22 -3.93 -41.87
CA SER A 74 23.90 -2.66 -41.17
C SER A 74 24.73 -2.49 -39.89
N ASP A 75 25.05 -1.24 -39.54
CA ASP A 75 25.58 -0.89 -38.20
C ASP A 75 24.76 -1.51 -37.06
N ALA A 76 23.43 -1.55 -37.20
CA ALA A 76 22.53 -2.14 -36.20
C ALA A 76 22.79 -3.64 -36.01
N ASN A 77 22.93 -4.41 -37.08
CA ASN A 77 23.15 -5.86 -37.02
C ASN A 77 24.61 -6.23 -36.70
N PHE A 78 25.56 -5.31 -36.93
CA PHE A 78 26.98 -5.56 -36.69
C PHE A 78 27.41 -5.23 -35.26
N PHE A 79 26.97 -4.11 -34.70
CA PHE A 79 27.36 -3.62 -33.36
C PHE A 79 26.43 -4.08 -32.22
N ASP A 80 25.47 -4.96 -32.51
CA ASP A 80 24.56 -5.53 -31.51
C ASP A 80 25.21 -6.62 -30.66
N GLY A 81 25.95 -6.22 -29.62
CA GLY A 81 26.64 -7.12 -28.70
C GLY A 81 25.76 -8.12 -27.93
N ASP A 82 24.44 -7.88 -27.88
CA ASP A 82 23.47 -8.71 -27.15
C ASP A 82 22.64 -9.63 -28.08
N ALA A 83 22.92 -9.65 -29.40
CA ALA A 83 22.10 -10.33 -30.42
C ALA A 83 21.86 -11.84 -30.22
N MET A 84 22.64 -12.50 -29.35
CA MET A 84 22.47 -13.90 -28.96
C MET A 84 22.93 -14.11 -27.52
N SER A 85 22.13 -14.84 -26.74
CA SER A 85 22.52 -15.30 -25.40
C SER A 85 23.58 -16.42 -25.46
N ALA A 86 24.25 -16.71 -24.34
CA ALA A 86 25.25 -17.77 -24.30
C ALA A 86 24.67 -19.16 -24.59
N SER A 87 23.40 -19.41 -24.23
CA SER A 87 22.68 -20.62 -24.62
C SER A 87 22.36 -20.64 -26.12
N ALA A 88 21.88 -19.54 -26.70
CA ALA A 88 21.59 -19.46 -28.12
C ALA A 88 22.85 -19.67 -28.99
N VAL A 89 23.99 -19.09 -28.61
CA VAL A 89 25.28 -19.32 -29.29
C VAL A 89 25.72 -20.78 -29.15
N GLN A 90 25.50 -21.41 -27.98
CA GLN A 90 25.83 -22.82 -27.77
C GLN A 90 24.97 -23.73 -28.66
N SER A 91 23.65 -23.58 -28.64
CA SER A 91 22.73 -24.34 -29.50
C SER A 91 23.06 -24.18 -30.98
N PHE A 92 23.32 -22.95 -31.44
CA PHE A 92 23.72 -22.70 -32.83
C PHE A 92 25.03 -23.42 -33.21
N LEU A 93 26.03 -23.44 -32.32
CA LEU A 93 27.27 -24.19 -32.54
C LEU A 93 27.03 -25.70 -32.54
N ASP A 94 26.17 -26.22 -31.68
CA ASP A 94 25.80 -27.64 -31.65
C ASP A 94 25.08 -28.07 -32.95
N ASP A 95 24.15 -27.25 -33.46
CA ASP A 95 23.43 -27.51 -34.71
C ASP A 95 24.34 -27.43 -35.95
N GLN A 96 25.19 -26.39 -36.06
CA GLN A 96 26.02 -26.17 -37.24
C GLN A 96 27.24 -27.11 -37.33
N ILE A 97 27.79 -27.54 -36.19
CA ILE A 97 28.91 -28.51 -36.13
C ILE A 97 28.37 -29.94 -36.13
N GLY A 98 27.28 -30.20 -35.42
CA GLY A 98 26.80 -31.53 -35.10
C GLY A 98 27.80 -32.31 -34.26
N THR A 99 27.96 -33.60 -34.57
CA THR A 99 28.88 -34.49 -33.83
C THR A 99 30.34 -34.08 -34.02
N CYS A 100 30.96 -33.59 -32.95
CA CYS A 100 32.41 -33.37 -32.90
C CYS A 100 33.18 -34.70 -33.04
N LYS A 101 34.18 -34.73 -33.92
CA LYS A 101 35.07 -35.87 -34.22
C LYS A 101 36.46 -35.69 -33.57
N SER A 102 36.54 -34.84 -32.54
CA SER A 102 37.70 -34.57 -31.70
C SER A 102 37.23 -34.14 -30.30
N THR A 103 38.08 -33.50 -29.51
CA THR A 103 37.72 -32.81 -28.26
C THR A 103 37.87 -31.29 -28.37
N SER A 104 38.03 -30.75 -29.59
CA SER A 104 38.46 -29.37 -29.83
C SER A 104 37.53 -28.57 -30.75
N CYS A 105 36.38 -29.12 -31.14
CA CYS A 105 35.35 -28.37 -31.86
C CYS A 105 34.76 -27.26 -30.98
N LEU A 106 34.29 -26.16 -31.55
CA LEU A 106 33.84 -25.00 -30.76
C LEU A 106 32.64 -25.30 -29.84
N ASN A 107 31.80 -26.28 -30.18
CA ASN A 107 30.62 -26.63 -29.38
C ASN A 107 30.95 -27.46 -28.11
N VAL A 108 32.00 -28.29 -28.12
CA VAL A 108 32.36 -29.17 -26.98
C VAL A 108 33.71 -28.86 -26.35
N GLY A 109 34.60 -28.18 -27.07
CA GLY A 109 35.93 -27.84 -26.62
C GLY A 109 35.94 -26.58 -25.75
N THR A 110 36.98 -26.47 -24.91
CA THR A 110 37.18 -25.30 -24.05
C THR A 110 38.42 -24.51 -24.45
N SER A 111 38.46 -23.23 -24.12
CA SER A 111 39.59 -22.33 -24.39
C SER A 111 39.83 -21.35 -23.24
N SER A 112 40.93 -20.62 -23.31
CA SER A 112 41.22 -19.53 -22.38
C SER A 112 40.93 -18.17 -23.02
N LEU A 113 40.49 -17.23 -22.21
CA LEU A 113 40.29 -15.82 -22.54
C LEU A 113 41.09 -14.98 -21.53
N ASN A 114 41.94 -14.08 -22.02
CA ASN A 114 42.66 -13.16 -21.15
C ASN A 114 41.69 -12.14 -20.55
N ALA A 115 42.02 -11.61 -19.36
CA ALA A 115 41.27 -10.51 -18.78
C ALA A 115 41.78 -9.18 -19.39
N HIS A 116 40.85 -8.30 -19.77
CA HIS A 116 41.17 -7.00 -20.34
C HIS A 116 40.45 -5.89 -19.57
N ALA A 117 41.16 -4.80 -19.26
CA ALA A 117 40.54 -3.60 -18.72
C ALA A 117 39.74 -2.85 -19.81
N ALA A 118 38.79 -2.03 -19.40
CA ALA A 118 38.02 -1.20 -20.33
C ALA A 118 38.91 -0.13 -21.00
N ASP A 119 38.70 0.09 -22.29
CA ASP A 119 39.36 1.10 -23.11
C ASP A 119 38.36 1.73 -24.13
N PRO A 120 38.78 2.64 -25.04
CA PRO A 120 37.87 3.25 -26.03
C PRO A 120 37.26 2.29 -27.08
N MET A 121 37.72 1.04 -27.16
CA MET A 121 37.23 0.04 -28.10
C MET A 121 36.26 -0.93 -27.42
N CYS A 122 36.59 -1.42 -26.23
CA CYS A 122 35.78 -2.39 -25.48
C CYS A 122 35.71 -2.07 -23.98
N GLY A 123 34.58 -2.40 -23.36
CA GLY A 123 34.44 -2.51 -21.92
C GLY A 123 35.31 -3.64 -21.33
N ALA A 124 35.35 -3.72 -19.99
CA ALA A 124 36.21 -4.69 -19.32
C ALA A 124 35.76 -6.14 -19.57
N VAL A 125 36.69 -7.00 -19.96
CA VAL A 125 36.44 -8.43 -20.22
C VAL A 125 36.97 -9.26 -19.06
N THR A 126 36.06 -9.99 -18.40
CA THR A 126 36.43 -11.00 -17.41
C THR A 126 37.01 -12.24 -18.09
N GLY A 127 38.30 -12.46 -17.92
CA GLY A 127 39.01 -13.62 -18.44
C GLY A 127 38.65 -14.94 -17.74
N GLY A 128 39.40 -15.99 -18.07
CA GLY A 128 39.29 -17.32 -17.46
C GLY A 128 39.88 -18.41 -18.35
N SER A 129 40.10 -19.59 -17.79
CA SER A 129 40.45 -20.82 -18.50
C SER A 129 39.29 -21.81 -18.47
N GLY A 130 39.28 -22.78 -19.40
CA GLY A 130 38.23 -23.81 -19.46
C GLY A 130 36.85 -23.29 -19.90
N LEU A 131 36.79 -22.13 -20.58
CA LEU A 131 35.54 -21.52 -21.04
C LEU A 131 35.06 -22.17 -22.36
N SER A 132 33.75 -22.36 -22.52
CA SER A 132 33.17 -22.75 -23.82
C SER A 132 33.30 -21.63 -24.85
N ALA A 133 33.27 -21.96 -26.15
CA ALA A 133 33.30 -20.93 -27.20
C ALA A 133 32.11 -19.97 -27.07
N ALA A 134 30.91 -20.47 -26.73
CA ALA A 134 29.73 -19.63 -26.50
C ALA A 134 29.92 -18.61 -25.36
N THR A 135 30.60 -19.01 -24.27
CA THR A 135 30.95 -18.10 -23.16
C THR A 135 31.96 -17.04 -23.59
N ILE A 136 32.96 -17.42 -24.39
CA ILE A 136 33.98 -16.50 -24.91
C ILE A 136 33.35 -15.48 -25.86
N ILE A 137 32.58 -15.95 -26.84
CA ILE A 137 31.91 -15.13 -27.86
C ILE A 137 31.01 -14.11 -27.19
N THR A 138 30.13 -14.52 -26.26
CA THR A 138 29.19 -13.60 -25.61
C THR A 138 29.87 -12.60 -24.67
N ARG A 139 30.89 -13.00 -23.89
CA ARG A 139 31.66 -12.05 -23.06
C ARG A 139 32.33 -10.96 -23.89
N VAL A 140 32.93 -11.32 -25.02
CA VAL A 140 33.59 -10.36 -25.92
C VAL A 140 32.56 -9.51 -26.68
N ALA A 141 31.47 -10.13 -27.15
CA ALA A 141 30.39 -9.46 -27.87
C ALA A 141 29.77 -8.31 -27.05
N VAL A 142 29.39 -8.61 -25.80
CA VAL A 142 28.84 -7.62 -24.84
C VAL A 142 29.86 -6.54 -24.53
N ALA A 143 31.12 -6.92 -24.25
CA ALA A 143 32.15 -5.95 -23.88
C ALA A 143 32.51 -4.98 -25.02
N CYS A 144 32.67 -5.48 -26.25
CA CYS A 144 33.04 -4.66 -27.40
C CYS A 144 31.84 -4.04 -28.14
N GLY A 145 30.61 -4.49 -27.87
CA GLY A 145 29.45 -4.13 -28.69
C GLY A 145 29.66 -4.56 -30.14
N ILE A 146 29.84 -5.88 -30.34
CA ILE A 146 30.01 -6.57 -31.63
C ILE A 146 29.13 -7.81 -31.60
N SER A 147 28.32 -8.04 -32.64
CA SER A 147 27.34 -9.12 -32.61
C SER A 147 27.93 -10.53 -32.55
N PRO A 148 27.42 -11.43 -31.68
CA PRO A 148 27.74 -12.85 -31.72
C PRO A 148 27.54 -13.46 -33.12
N LYS A 149 26.52 -13.01 -33.87
CA LYS A 149 26.24 -13.42 -35.25
C LYS A 149 27.42 -13.11 -36.18
N VAL A 150 28.00 -11.90 -36.06
CA VAL A 150 29.19 -11.46 -36.81
C VAL A 150 30.44 -12.27 -36.46
N ILE A 151 30.64 -12.56 -35.17
CA ILE A 151 31.77 -13.36 -34.68
C ILE A 151 31.67 -14.80 -35.24
N LEU A 152 30.49 -15.42 -35.19
CA LEU A 152 30.24 -16.76 -35.74
C LEU A 152 30.48 -16.82 -37.27
N VAL A 153 29.93 -15.87 -38.02
CA VAL A 153 30.17 -15.75 -39.48
C VAL A 153 31.67 -15.61 -39.78
N THR A 154 32.40 -14.84 -38.98
CA THR A 154 33.83 -14.62 -39.19
C THR A 154 34.66 -15.85 -38.84
N LEU A 155 34.38 -16.55 -37.72
CA LEU A 155 35.02 -17.84 -37.38
C LEU A 155 34.87 -18.88 -38.51
N GLN A 156 33.75 -18.86 -39.23
CA GLN A 156 33.54 -19.71 -40.40
C GLN A 156 34.26 -19.21 -41.66
N LYS A 157 34.17 -17.91 -41.95
CA LYS A 157 34.82 -17.27 -43.11
C LYS A 157 36.34 -17.49 -43.08
N GLU A 158 36.96 -17.35 -41.91
CA GLU A 158 38.41 -17.30 -41.76
C GLU A 158 39.04 -18.68 -41.61
N GLN A 159 38.40 -19.61 -40.89
CA GLN A 159 38.98 -20.91 -40.56
C GLN A 159 38.02 -22.11 -40.69
N GLY A 160 36.76 -21.90 -41.12
CA GLY A 160 35.77 -22.99 -41.26
C GLY A 160 35.41 -23.68 -39.94
N LEU A 161 35.36 -22.91 -38.84
CA LEU A 161 35.25 -23.45 -37.47
C LEU A 161 33.83 -23.69 -36.94
N VAL A 162 32.79 -23.29 -37.68
CA VAL A 162 31.38 -23.36 -37.24
C VAL A 162 30.58 -24.41 -37.99
N SER A 163 30.91 -24.69 -39.26
CA SER A 163 30.23 -25.73 -40.04
C SER A 163 31.17 -26.43 -41.01
N GLY A 164 30.89 -27.71 -41.29
CA GLY A 164 31.65 -28.56 -42.20
C GLY A 164 32.74 -29.42 -41.54
N SER A 165 33.56 -30.07 -42.37
CA SER A 165 34.54 -31.07 -41.91
C SER A 165 35.64 -30.51 -41.01
N THR A 166 36.07 -29.26 -41.24
CA THR A 166 37.05 -28.57 -40.39
C THR A 166 36.49 -28.31 -38.99
N ALA A 167 35.26 -27.80 -38.88
CA ALA A 167 34.58 -27.54 -37.61
C ALA A 167 34.42 -28.81 -36.75
N GLN A 168 34.21 -29.97 -37.38
CA GLN A 168 34.10 -31.27 -36.70
C GLN A 168 35.45 -31.86 -36.25
N LYS A 169 36.60 -31.38 -36.75
CA LYS A 169 37.93 -31.86 -36.34
C LYS A 169 39.01 -30.78 -36.53
N PRO A 170 38.91 -29.63 -35.84
CA PRO A 170 39.86 -28.55 -36.03
C PRO A 170 41.21 -28.93 -35.43
N SER A 171 42.31 -28.55 -36.09
CA SER A 171 43.65 -28.72 -35.54
C SER A 171 44.00 -27.54 -34.62
N SER A 172 44.98 -27.74 -33.73
CA SER A 172 45.50 -26.67 -32.88
C SER A 172 45.97 -25.45 -33.69
N GLY A 173 46.56 -25.68 -34.88
CA GLY A 173 47.00 -24.64 -35.80
C GLY A 173 45.87 -23.93 -36.58
N VAL A 174 44.63 -24.42 -36.51
CA VAL A 174 43.43 -23.70 -37.00
C VAL A 174 42.86 -22.86 -35.85
N LEU A 175 42.71 -23.47 -34.66
CA LEU A 175 42.21 -22.80 -33.46
C LEU A 175 43.13 -21.67 -32.96
N SER A 176 44.44 -21.75 -33.21
CA SER A 176 45.40 -20.69 -32.86
C SER A 176 45.16 -19.39 -33.63
N ARG A 177 44.56 -19.47 -34.82
CA ARG A 177 44.27 -18.34 -35.72
C ARG A 177 42.78 -18.27 -36.09
N ALA A 178 41.91 -18.58 -35.13
CA ALA A 178 40.48 -18.81 -35.33
C ALA A 178 39.74 -17.73 -36.16
N MET A 179 40.22 -16.47 -36.15
CA MET A 179 39.66 -15.37 -36.92
C MET A 179 40.67 -14.71 -37.88
N GLY A 180 41.85 -15.28 -38.07
CA GLY A 180 42.90 -14.71 -38.94
C GLY A 180 43.56 -13.43 -38.40
N TYR A 181 43.24 -12.97 -37.19
CA TYR A 181 43.80 -11.74 -36.65
C TYR A 181 45.31 -11.87 -36.43
N ALA A 182 46.06 -10.88 -36.90
CA ALA A 182 47.53 -10.82 -36.89
C ALA A 182 48.23 -11.99 -37.60
N CYS A 183 47.61 -12.56 -38.64
CA CYS A 183 48.19 -13.55 -39.55
C CYS A 183 48.44 -12.94 -40.95
N PRO A 184 49.67 -12.48 -41.27
CA PRO A 184 49.94 -11.83 -42.56
C PRO A 184 50.09 -12.85 -43.71
N ASP A 185 49.41 -12.61 -44.84
CA ASP A 185 49.38 -13.49 -46.05
C ASP A 185 50.71 -13.63 -46.82
N THR A 186 51.82 -13.10 -46.28
CA THR A 186 53.12 -13.20 -46.96
C THR A 186 53.72 -14.59 -46.79
N THR A 187 54.44 -15.08 -47.80
CA THR A 187 54.95 -16.48 -47.87
C THR A 187 55.88 -16.90 -46.70
N ASN A 188 56.36 -15.95 -45.90
CA ASN A 188 57.20 -16.17 -44.70
C ASN A 188 56.56 -15.63 -43.40
N GLY A 189 55.29 -15.23 -43.44
CA GLY A 189 54.56 -14.64 -42.31
C GLY A 189 54.06 -15.70 -41.33
N ALA A 190 54.67 -15.77 -40.14
CA ALA A 190 54.03 -16.44 -39.01
C ALA A 190 52.95 -15.51 -38.41
N CYS A 191 51.81 -16.08 -38.00
CA CYS A 191 50.88 -15.36 -37.13
C CYS A 191 51.59 -14.96 -35.83
N ASP A 192 51.36 -13.74 -35.33
CA ASP A 192 51.97 -13.29 -34.08
C ASP A 192 51.45 -14.16 -32.90
N PRO A 193 52.35 -14.89 -32.19
CA PRO A 193 51.95 -15.79 -31.10
C PRO A 193 51.20 -15.09 -29.95
N ALA A 194 51.37 -13.78 -29.77
CA ALA A 194 50.69 -13.02 -28.71
C ALA A 194 49.15 -13.04 -28.83
N TYR A 195 48.63 -13.22 -30.04
CA TYR A 195 47.18 -13.27 -30.32
C TYR A 195 46.66 -14.70 -30.53
N SER A 196 47.47 -15.72 -30.19
CA SER A 196 47.14 -17.13 -30.44
C SER A 196 45.99 -17.63 -29.57
N GLY A 197 45.12 -18.43 -30.18
CA GLY A 197 44.04 -19.18 -29.53
C GLY A 197 42.67 -18.50 -29.61
N VAL A 198 41.60 -19.30 -29.54
CA VAL A 198 40.21 -18.86 -29.80
C VAL A 198 39.84 -17.60 -29.02
N GLY A 199 40.10 -17.53 -27.70
CA GLY A 199 39.76 -16.36 -26.89
C GLY A 199 40.48 -15.08 -27.29
N ASN A 200 41.79 -15.16 -27.59
CA ASN A 200 42.55 -13.99 -28.03
C ASN A 200 42.13 -13.56 -29.45
N GLN A 201 41.93 -14.52 -30.35
CA GLN A 201 41.47 -14.24 -31.73
C GLN A 201 40.10 -13.55 -31.72
N VAL A 202 39.16 -14.02 -30.90
CA VAL A 202 37.83 -13.40 -30.73
C VAL A 202 37.92 -12.01 -30.11
N TYR A 203 38.67 -11.84 -29.02
CA TYR A 203 38.84 -10.52 -28.40
C TYR A 203 39.47 -9.50 -29.35
N TRP A 204 40.61 -9.84 -29.96
CA TRP A 204 41.37 -8.88 -30.74
C TRP A 204 40.76 -8.56 -32.11
N ALA A 205 40.05 -9.50 -32.74
CA ALA A 205 39.25 -9.18 -33.93
C ALA A 205 38.11 -8.19 -33.58
N ALA A 206 37.37 -8.46 -32.49
CA ALA A 206 36.30 -7.56 -32.02
C ALA A 206 36.81 -6.17 -31.66
N TRP A 207 37.90 -6.09 -30.89
CA TRP A 207 38.59 -4.85 -30.55
C TRP A 207 39.07 -4.10 -31.81
N GLN A 208 39.57 -4.82 -32.82
CA GLN A 208 40.09 -4.22 -34.04
C GLN A 208 38.99 -3.62 -34.93
N TRP A 209 37.79 -4.22 -35.01
CA TRP A 209 36.64 -3.58 -35.67
C TRP A 209 36.29 -2.26 -34.97
N LYS A 210 36.12 -2.27 -33.64
CA LYS A 210 35.89 -1.02 -32.87
C LYS A 210 36.99 0.01 -33.08
N ARG A 211 38.25 -0.42 -33.26
CA ARG A 211 39.38 0.46 -33.56
C ARG A 211 39.31 1.07 -34.97
N TYR A 212 38.76 0.38 -35.97
CA TYR A 212 38.60 0.89 -37.34
C TYR A 212 37.66 2.11 -37.42
N ALA A 213 36.67 2.21 -36.53
CA ALA A 213 35.82 3.39 -36.38
C ALA A 213 36.55 4.66 -35.89
N ASN A 214 37.84 4.56 -35.51
CA ASN A 214 38.63 5.64 -34.89
C ASN A 214 37.91 6.32 -33.70
N PRO A 215 37.53 5.56 -32.65
CA PRO A 215 36.81 6.09 -31.50
C PRO A 215 37.59 7.22 -30.80
N ALA A 216 36.85 8.08 -30.10
CA ALA A 216 37.42 9.25 -29.43
C ALA A 216 38.57 8.86 -28.48
N GLY A 217 39.66 9.63 -28.50
CA GLY A 217 40.89 9.31 -27.78
C GLY A 217 41.89 8.46 -28.56
N THR A 218 41.55 7.96 -29.76
CA THR A 218 42.47 7.24 -30.65
C THR A 218 42.93 8.09 -31.85
N SER A 219 43.96 7.64 -32.58
CA SER A 219 44.42 8.30 -33.80
C SER A 219 43.49 8.05 -35.00
N LYS A 220 43.21 9.08 -35.80
CA LYS A 220 42.41 9.00 -37.03
C LYS A 220 43.18 8.37 -38.19
N TYR A 221 43.56 7.11 -38.04
CA TYR A 221 44.34 6.37 -39.04
C TYR A 221 43.46 5.80 -40.15
N PHE A 222 42.37 5.10 -39.77
CA PHE A 222 41.53 4.35 -40.69
C PHE A 222 40.55 5.29 -41.43
N THR A 223 41.01 5.92 -42.51
CA THR A 223 40.22 6.92 -43.27
C THR A 223 39.87 6.52 -44.71
N TRP A 224 40.51 5.49 -45.27
CA TRP A 224 40.40 5.08 -46.67
C TRP A 224 39.02 4.51 -47.08
N TYR A 225 38.33 3.84 -46.15
CA TYR A 225 36.98 3.28 -46.32
C TYR A 225 35.95 3.92 -45.36
N ALA A 226 36.22 5.12 -44.82
CA ALA A 226 35.30 5.75 -43.86
C ALA A 226 33.88 5.96 -44.46
N PRO A 227 32.81 5.90 -43.63
CA PRO A 227 31.43 6.09 -44.11
C PRO A 227 31.23 7.39 -44.91
N GLY A 228 30.41 7.32 -45.95
CA GLY A 228 30.18 8.39 -46.93
C GLY A 228 31.28 8.54 -47.99
N ARG A 229 32.41 7.81 -47.89
CA ARG A 229 33.51 7.88 -48.86
C ARG A 229 33.31 6.89 -50.01
N THR A 230 33.56 7.34 -51.24
CA THR A 230 33.75 6.45 -52.39
C THR A 230 35.22 6.02 -52.48
N ALA A 231 35.46 4.71 -52.47
CA ALA A 231 36.76 4.07 -52.59
C ALA A 231 36.84 3.20 -53.85
N ALA A 232 38.05 3.03 -54.40
CA ALA A 232 38.33 2.08 -55.47
C ALA A 232 38.81 0.76 -54.85
N VAL A 233 37.87 -0.12 -54.51
CA VAL A 233 38.14 -1.40 -53.83
C VAL A 233 38.61 -2.42 -54.85
N GLN A 234 39.68 -3.17 -54.56
CA GLN A 234 40.22 -4.18 -55.47
C GLN A 234 39.33 -5.42 -55.56
N TYR A 235 39.35 -6.08 -56.71
CA TYR A 235 38.65 -7.37 -56.89
C TYR A 235 39.43 -8.56 -56.33
N ASP A 236 40.76 -8.56 -56.49
CA ASP A 236 41.70 -9.52 -55.90
C ASP A 236 43.15 -9.03 -56.09
N VAL A 237 44.12 -9.80 -55.58
CA VAL A 237 45.56 -9.67 -55.90
C VAL A 237 45.89 -10.55 -57.12
N PRO A 238 46.68 -10.09 -58.11
CA PRO A 238 47.35 -8.80 -58.22
C PRO A 238 46.47 -7.67 -58.79
N THR A 239 46.98 -6.44 -58.72
CA THR A 239 46.29 -5.20 -59.14
C THR A 239 45.70 -5.20 -60.56
N SER A 240 46.20 -6.05 -61.46
CA SER A 240 45.63 -6.28 -62.79
C SER A 240 44.21 -6.84 -62.78
N CYS A 241 43.75 -7.40 -61.66
CA CYS A 241 42.36 -7.80 -61.46
C CYS A 241 41.40 -6.60 -61.39
N GLY A 242 41.92 -5.37 -61.25
CA GLY A 242 41.14 -4.14 -61.30
C GLY A 242 40.43 -3.79 -59.99
N THR A 243 39.55 -2.79 -60.08
CA THR A 243 38.81 -2.25 -58.92
C THR A 243 37.35 -2.01 -59.25
N LYS A 244 36.51 -1.96 -58.21
CA LYS A 244 35.14 -1.44 -58.23
C LYS A 244 35.11 -0.11 -57.50
N SER A 245 34.38 0.88 -58.04
CA SER A 245 34.04 2.07 -57.28
C SER A 245 32.91 1.73 -56.30
N VAL A 246 33.15 1.92 -55.01
CA VAL A 246 32.22 1.57 -53.92
C VAL A 246 32.08 2.76 -52.98
N THR A 247 30.87 3.29 -52.84
CA THR A 247 30.54 4.25 -51.77
C THR A 247 30.20 3.47 -50.51
N ILE A 248 30.98 3.67 -49.46
CA ILE A 248 30.76 3.02 -48.16
C ILE A 248 29.63 3.76 -47.44
N THR A 249 28.57 3.04 -47.06
CA THR A 249 27.34 3.63 -46.50
C THR A 249 27.41 3.79 -44.98
N ASP A 250 27.95 2.78 -44.29
CA ASP A 250 27.97 2.70 -42.83
C ASP A 250 29.32 2.18 -42.28
N GLN A 251 29.46 2.17 -40.94
CA GLN A 251 30.72 1.85 -40.28
C GLN A 251 31.01 0.34 -40.29
N ALA A 252 29.99 -0.51 -40.17
CA ALA A 252 30.10 -1.95 -40.27
C ALA A 252 30.67 -2.40 -41.63
N THR A 253 30.19 -1.80 -42.73
CA THR A 253 30.75 -2.05 -44.07
C THR A 253 32.20 -1.55 -44.18
N ALA A 254 32.52 -0.39 -43.57
CA ALA A 254 33.90 0.09 -43.51
C ALA A 254 34.83 -0.88 -42.78
N ASP A 255 34.40 -1.39 -41.63
CA ASP A 255 35.16 -2.32 -40.78
C ASP A 255 35.43 -3.64 -41.49
N LEU A 256 34.47 -4.16 -42.25
CA LEU A 256 34.67 -5.35 -43.09
C LEU A 256 35.69 -5.13 -44.21
N TYR A 257 35.72 -3.96 -44.86
CA TYR A 257 36.76 -3.65 -45.84
C TYR A 257 38.13 -3.39 -45.24
N TYR A 258 38.23 -2.90 -44.00
CA TYR A 258 39.51 -2.85 -43.29
C TYR A 258 40.00 -4.23 -42.87
N TYR A 259 39.10 -5.14 -42.51
CA TYR A 259 39.42 -6.53 -42.16
C TYR A 259 39.75 -7.38 -43.41
N THR A 260 39.12 -7.10 -44.54
CA THR A 260 39.33 -7.84 -45.80
C THR A 260 39.14 -6.89 -46.99
N PRO A 261 40.23 -6.33 -47.56
CA PRO A 261 40.18 -5.17 -48.46
C PRO A 261 39.81 -5.47 -49.92
N TYR A 262 38.95 -6.47 -50.14
CA TYR A 262 38.52 -6.90 -51.48
C TYR A 262 37.00 -6.98 -51.60
N THR A 263 36.48 -6.65 -52.77
CA THR A 263 35.05 -6.78 -53.12
C THR A 263 34.89 -7.87 -54.19
N PRO A 264 33.85 -8.72 -54.15
CA PRO A 264 33.70 -9.77 -55.15
C PRO A 264 33.45 -9.20 -56.55
N ASN A 265 34.02 -9.88 -57.55
CA ASN A 265 33.77 -9.63 -58.96
C ASN A 265 32.49 -10.35 -59.46
N ALA A 266 32.17 -10.22 -60.75
CA ALA A 266 30.97 -10.84 -61.32
C ALA A 266 30.99 -12.38 -61.27
N ALA A 267 32.16 -13.02 -61.49
CA ALA A 267 32.29 -14.48 -61.42
C ALA A 267 32.10 -15.01 -59.99
N ALA A 268 32.67 -14.31 -58.99
CA ALA A 268 32.48 -14.61 -57.58
C ALA A 268 31.00 -14.50 -57.16
N LEU A 269 30.27 -13.50 -57.66
CA LEU A 269 28.83 -13.30 -57.37
C LEU A 269 27.92 -14.27 -58.13
N ALA A 270 28.31 -14.71 -59.33
CA ALA A 270 27.57 -15.72 -60.10
C ALA A 270 27.64 -17.12 -59.46
N ASN A 271 28.64 -17.40 -58.63
CA ASN A 271 28.83 -18.69 -57.97
C ASN A 271 29.02 -18.54 -56.44
N LEU A 272 27.99 -18.11 -55.72
CA LEU A 272 28.05 -17.78 -54.29
C LEU A 272 28.62 -18.90 -53.38
N TYR A 273 28.31 -20.16 -53.67
CA TYR A 273 28.71 -21.32 -52.87
C TYR A 273 29.96 -22.03 -53.42
N GLY A 274 30.57 -21.51 -54.50
CA GLY A 274 31.75 -22.09 -55.14
C GLY A 274 32.81 -21.04 -55.49
N THR A 275 33.72 -21.44 -56.38
CA THR A 275 34.82 -20.61 -56.90
C THR A 275 34.41 -19.84 -58.15
N GLY A 276 34.94 -18.63 -58.29
CA GLY A 276 34.87 -17.83 -59.52
C GLY A 276 36.10 -18.05 -60.40
N ASP A 277 36.56 -16.97 -61.03
CA ASP A 277 37.77 -16.90 -61.84
C ASP A 277 39.04 -16.58 -61.01
N ALA A 278 40.16 -16.33 -61.69
CA ALA A 278 41.45 -15.99 -61.07
C ALA A 278 41.53 -14.56 -60.46
N CYS A 279 40.44 -13.80 -60.48
CA CYS A 279 40.34 -12.45 -59.91
C CYS A 279 39.15 -12.34 -58.94
N SER A 280 38.76 -13.45 -58.32
CA SER A 280 37.57 -13.61 -57.50
C SER A 280 37.91 -13.68 -56.01
N ALA A 281 37.94 -12.54 -55.32
CA ALA A 281 38.02 -12.55 -53.86
C ALA A 281 36.70 -12.99 -53.21
N TYR A 282 36.82 -13.81 -52.16
CA TYR A 282 35.68 -14.46 -51.52
C TYR A 282 35.32 -13.90 -50.14
N GLY A 283 36.17 -13.12 -49.48
CA GLY A 283 36.01 -12.76 -48.07
C GLY A 283 34.68 -12.07 -47.75
N ASN A 284 34.47 -10.86 -48.26
CA ASN A 284 33.25 -10.09 -48.00
C ASN A 284 31.99 -10.73 -48.64
N ARG A 285 32.15 -11.45 -49.75
CA ARG A 285 31.08 -12.28 -50.34
C ARG A 285 30.62 -13.38 -49.38
N ASN A 286 31.58 -14.13 -48.83
CA ASN A 286 31.31 -15.24 -47.93
C ASN A 286 30.76 -14.74 -46.60
N PHE A 287 31.23 -13.60 -46.10
CA PHE A 287 30.62 -12.95 -44.93
C PHE A 287 29.12 -12.70 -45.17
N TRP A 288 28.78 -11.94 -46.22
CA TRP A 288 27.41 -11.60 -46.55
C TRP A 288 26.54 -12.85 -46.80
N ARG A 289 27.05 -13.82 -47.56
CA ARG A 289 26.35 -15.09 -47.84
C ARG A 289 26.08 -15.87 -46.55
N LEU A 290 27.10 -16.09 -45.72
CA LEU A 290 26.97 -16.86 -44.48
C LEU A 290 26.02 -16.18 -43.49
N TYR A 291 26.02 -14.84 -43.43
CA TYR A 291 25.06 -14.12 -42.60
C TYR A 291 23.63 -14.30 -43.14
N ASN A 292 23.40 -14.20 -44.46
CA ASN A 292 22.10 -14.51 -45.07
C ASN A 292 21.64 -15.95 -44.80
N ASP A 293 22.52 -16.94 -45.01
CA ASP A 293 22.21 -18.37 -44.85
C ASP A 293 21.85 -18.75 -43.40
N TRP A 294 22.30 -17.98 -42.41
CA TRP A 294 22.16 -18.31 -40.98
C TRP A 294 21.22 -17.38 -40.21
N PHE A 295 21.15 -16.11 -40.59
CA PHE A 295 20.52 -15.06 -39.79
C PHE A 295 19.63 -14.10 -40.61
N GLY A 296 19.47 -14.33 -41.92
CA GLY A 296 18.65 -13.48 -42.80
C GLY A 296 19.38 -12.24 -43.34
N GLU A 297 18.61 -11.32 -43.94
CA GLU A 297 19.18 -10.21 -44.73
C GLU A 297 20.00 -9.24 -43.83
N PRO A 298 21.33 -9.08 -44.07
CA PRO A 298 22.22 -8.36 -43.15
C PRO A 298 21.94 -6.86 -43.00
N THR A 299 21.24 -6.25 -43.95
CA THR A 299 20.91 -4.82 -43.99
C THR A 299 19.47 -4.51 -43.58
N ALA A 300 18.64 -5.53 -43.38
CA ALA A 300 17.32 -5.37 -42.77
C ALA A 300 17.46 -4.76 -41.35
N GLY A 301 16.62 -3.78 -41.03
CA GLY A 301 16.56 -3.21 -39.70
C GLY A 301 15.84 -4.16 -38.74
N ALA A 302 16.30 -4.18 -37.49
CA ALA A 302 15.69 -4.94 -36.40
C ALA A 302 14.17 -4.70 -36.31
N ALA A 303 13.40 -5.78 -36.24
CA ALA A 303 11.96 -5.69 -36.08
C ALA A 303 11.61 -5.04 -34.73
N SER A 304 10.65 -4.12 -34.72
CA SER A 304 10.11 -3.64 -33.45
C SER A 304 9.21 -4.73 -32.83
N PRO A 305 9.30 -4.97 -31.51
CA PRO A 305 8.42 -5.93 -30.85
C PRO A 305 6.95 -5.62 -31.09
N VAL A 306 6.15 -6.68 -31.24
CA VAL A 306 4.69 -6.59 -31.36
C VAL A 306 4.02 -7.35 -30.23
N GLY A 307 2.83 -6.93 -29.82
CA GLY A 307 2.15 -7.53 -28.69
C GLY A 307 0.81 -6.87 -28.38
N SER A 308 0.18 -7.33 -27.30
CA SER A 308 -1.07 -6.79 -26.80
C SER A 308 -1.10 -6.81 -25.27
N PHE A 309 -1.53 -5.70 -24.67
CA PHE A 309 -1.90 -5.65 -23.26
C PHE A 309 -3.38 -6.03 -23.09
N ASP A 310 -3.65 -7.34 -23.09
CA ASP A 310 -5.01 -7.88 -23.13
C ASP A 310 -5.87 -7.48 -21.92
N GLY A 311 -5.28 -7.31 -20.73
CA GLY A 311 -6.00 -6.82 -19.56
C GLY A 311 -5.18 -6.72 -18.29
N ALA A 312 -5.71 -5.94 -17.35
CA ALA A 312 -5.29 -5.92 -15.96
C ALA A 312 -6.52 -5.77 -15.05
N THR A 313 -6.45 -6.31 -13.84
CA THR A 313 -7.52 -6.26 -12.82
C THR A 313 -6.90 -6.03 -11.45
N GLY A 314 -7.53 -5.20 -10.62
CA GLY A 314 -7.14 -5.07 -9.21
C GLY A 314 -7.74 -6.18 -8.37
N GLY A 315 -6.98 -6.65 -7.39
CA GLY A 315 -7.39 -7.58 -6.33
C GLY A 315 -7.34 -6.91 -4.96
N PHE A 316 -6.94 -7.69 -3.96
CA PHE A 316 -6.74 -7.23 -2.58
C PHE A 316 -5.24 -7.02 -2.31
N ASP A 317 -4.82 -5.76 -2.17
CA ASP A 317 -3.42 -5.30 -2.08
C ASP A 317 -2.47 -5.86 -3.18
N GLU A 318 -3.05 -6.28 -4.31
CA GLU A 318 -2.35 -6.67 -5.53
C GLU A 318 -3.15 -6.30 -6.80
N LEU A 319 -2.48 -6.40 -7.95
CA LEU A 319 -3.10 -6.35 -9.27
C LEU A 319 -2.56 -7.47 -10.16
N SER A 320 -3.37 -8.00 -11.07
CA SER A 320 -2.94 -8.95 -12.08
C SER A 320 -2.83 -8.29 -13.45
N VAL A 321 -1.87 -8.73 -14.26
CA VAL A 321 -1.68 -8.32 -15.66
C VAL A 321 -1.63 -9.54 -16.57
N ARG A 322 -2.07 -9.39 -17.82
CA ARG A 322 -1.90 -10.42 -18.87
C ARG A 322 -1.86 -9.83 -20.27
N GLY A 323 -1.22 -10.56 -21.18
CA GLY A 323 -1.11 -10.21 -22.59
C GLY A 323 -0.26 -11.19 -23.37
N TRP A 324 0.32 -10.69 -24.46
CA TRP A 324 1.35 -11.39 -25.24
C TRP A 324 2.32 -10.38 -25.87
N ALA A 325 3.55 -10.80 -26.13
CA ALA A 325 4.58 -10.01 -26.79
C ALA A 325 5.60 -10.94 -27.48
N MET A 326 6.02 -10.58 -28.69
CA MET A 326 7.05 -11.28 -29.46
C MET A 326 7.91 -10.27 -30.23
N ASP A 327 9.07 -10.70 -30.69
CA ASP A 327 9.94 -9.93 -31.59
C ASP A 327 10.03 -10.64 -32.95
N GLY A 328 10.26 -9.90 -34.03
CA GLY A 328 10.46 -10.48 -35.36
C GLY A 328 11.85 -11.07 -35.56
N ASP A 329 12.83 -10.67 -34.74
CA ASP A 329 14.24 -11.01 -34.95
C ASP A 329 14.67 -12.32 -34.25
N VAL A 330 13.82 -12.87 -33.39
CA VAL A 330 14.02 -14.14 -32.68
C VAL A 330 12.70 -14.93 -32.56
N ASP A 331 12.80 -16.25 -32.40
CA ASP A 331 11.66 -17.10 -32.07
C ASP A 331 11.54 -17.38 -30.56
N ASP A 332 12.57 -17.04 -29.78
CA ASP A 332 12.61 -17.17 -28.32
C ASP A 332 11.65 -16.17 -27.62
N PRO A 333 11.06 -16.52 -26.46
CA PRO A 333 10.22 -15.61 -25.68
C PRO A 333 10.96 -14.34 -25.23
N ILE A 334 10.36 -13.18 -25.46
CA ILE A 334 10.94 -11.89 -25.08
C ILE A 334 10.53 -11.42 -23.67
N ARG A 335 11.13 -10.32 -23.20
CA ARG A 335 10.80 -9.71 -21.91
C ARG A 335 9.75 -8.63 -22.07
N VAL A 336 8.86 -8.50 -21.09
CA VAL A 336 7.98 -7.35 -20.92
C VAL A 336 8.29 -6.61 -19.62
N ARG A 337 8.11 -5.29 -19.62
CA ARG A 337 8.22 -4.43 -18.44
C ARG A 337 6.83 -3.91 -18.08
N VAL A 338 6.46 -4.07 -16.81
CA VAL A 338 5.21 -3.60 -16.22
C VAL A 338 5.55 -2.50 -15.22
N THR A 339 4.97 -1.32 -15.39
CA THR A 339 5.12 -0.19 -14.47
C THR A 339 3.78 0.16 -13.85
N VAL A 340 3.78 0.41 -12.54
CA VAL A 340 2.62 0.92 -11.78
C VAL A 340 2.91 2.37 -11.43
N ASP A 341 2.01 3.29 -11.80
CA ASP A 341 2.09 4.74 -11.60
C ASP A 341 3.41 5.41 -12.04
N GLY A 342 4.06 4.85 -13.07
CA GLY A 342 5.36 5.32 -13.56
C GLY A 342 6.55 4.98 -12.64
N GLY A 343 6.35 4.14 -11.62
CA GLY A 343 7.41 3.60 -10.77
C GLY A 343 8.33 2.61 -11.49
N SER A 344 9.30 2.06 -10.74
CA SER A 344 10.29 1.10 -11.25
C SER A 344 9.62 -0.10 -11.96
N PRO A 345 10.09 -0.48 -13.16
CA PRO A 345 9.47 -1.55 -13.93
C PRO A 345 9.77 -2.94 -13.35
N THR A 346 8.72 -3.71 -13.06
CA THR A 346 8.82 -5.16 -12.86
C THR A 346 8.99 -5.82 -14.23
N THR A 347 9.95 -6.73 -14.36
CA THR A 347 10.21 -7.44 -15.62
C THR A 347 9.67 -8.86 -15.55
N MET A 348 9.02 -9.30 -16.63
CA MET A 348 8.47 -10.65 -16.80
C MET A 348 8.92 -11.21 -18.14
N THR A 349 8.97 -12.53 -18.28
CA THR A 349 9.14 -13.19 -19.59
C THR A 349 7.77 -13.45 -20.20
N ALA A 350 7.68 -13.37 -21.54
CA ALA A 350 6.48 -13.69 -22.29
C ALA A 350 6.48 -15.17 -22.75
N ASP A 351 6.79 -16.12 -21.85
CA ASP A 351 7.01 -17.54 -22.13
C ASP A 351 5.78 -18.45 -22.01
N GLN A 352 4.59 -17.87 -21.81
CA GLN A 352 3.36 -18.65 -21.62
C GLN A 352 2.68 -18.98 -22.96
N THR A 353 2.18 -20.20 -23.08
CA THR A 353 1.55 -20.68 -24.32
C THR A 353 0.29 -19.92 -24.72
N ARG A 354 0.33 -19.32 -25.91
CA ARG A 354 -0.74 -18.61 -26.60
C ARG A 354 -0.98 -19.20 -27.99
N ALA A 355 -1.77 -20.27 -28.03
CA ALA A 355 -2.09 -20.98 -29.28
C ALA A 355 -2.89 -20.13 -30.30
N ASP A 356 -3.49 -19.03 -29.87
CA ASP A 356 -4.07 -18.00 -30.75
C ASP A 356 -3.00 -17.16 -31.45
N VAL A 357 -1.96 -16.72 -30.71
CA VAL A 357 -0.82 -15.98 -31.24
C VAL A 357 -0.01 -16.86 -32.20
N GLY A 358 0.34 -18.09 -31.82
CA GLY A 358 1.08 -19.02 -32.70
C GLY A 358 0.33 -19.43 -33.98
N ARG A 359 -1.01 -19.28 -34.01
CA ARG A 359 -1.82 -19.45 -35.23
C ARG A 359 -1.88 -18.17 -36.08
N ALA A 360 -1.84 -17.00 -35.45
CA ALA A 360 -1.78 -15.71 -36.15
C ALA A 360 -0.38 -15.44 -36.75
N TYR A 361 0.67 -16.00 -36.15
CA TYR A 361 2.06 -15.90 -36.60
C TYR A 361 2.69 -17.29 -36.79
N PRO A 362 2.32 -18.03 -37.86
CA PRO A 362 2.87 -19.35 -38.13
C PRO A 362 4.40 -19.32 -38.22
N GLY A 363 5.05 -20.32 -37.63
CA GLY A 363 6.52 -20.44 -37.59
C GLY A 363 7.19 -19.87 -36.35
N ARG A 364 6.53 -18.99 -35.58
CA ARG A 364 7.10 -18.36 -34.37
C ARG A 364 6.90 -19.12 -33.05
N GLY A 365 6.24 -20.28 -33.09
CA GLY A 365 5.83 -20.99 -31.87
C GLY A 365 4.64 -20.33 -31.15
N SER A 366 4.24 -20.90 -30.01
CA SER A 366 3.09 -20.43 -29.23
C SER A 366 3.46 -19.61 -28.00
N ASP A 367 4.70 -19.67 -27.55
CA ASP A 367 5.07 -19.34 -26.18
C ASP A 367 5.52 -17.86 -26.09
N HIS A 368 4.54 -16.99 -26.34
CA HIS A 368 4.67 -15.52 -26.45
C HIS A 368 3.74 -14.78 -25.47
N GLY A 369 3.07 -15.48 -24.55
CA GLY A 369 2.14 -14.93 -23.58
C GLY A 369 2.80 -14.51 -22.26
N PHE A 370 2.27 -13.48 -21.61
CA PHE A 370 2.66 -13.14 -20.23
C PHE A 370 1.42 -13.04 -19.35
N SER A 371 1.53 -13.48 -18.09
CA SER A 371 0.60 -13.17 -17.02
C SER A 371 1.28 -13.21 -15.65
N GLY A 372 0.76 -12.48 -14.67
CA GLY A 372 1.26 -12.50 -13.30
C GLY A 372 0.59 -11.47 -12.40
N THR A 373 0.84 -11.57 -11.10
CA THR A 373 0.38 -10.61 -10.10
C THR A 373 1.53 -9.73 -9.61
N LEU A 374 1.20 -8.52 -9.17
CA LEU A 374 2.11 -7.53 -8.63
C LEU A 374 1.46 -6.92 -7.38
N ALA A 375 2.18 -6.91 -6.26
CA ALA A 375 1.74 -6.20 -5.06
C ALA A 375 1.53 -4.71 -5.36
N ALA A 376 0.41 -4.16 -4.89
CA ALA A 376 0.02 -2.77 -5.10
C ALA A 376 -0.85 -2.32 -3.93
N ALA A 377 -0.61 -1.13 -3.37
CA ALA A 377 -1.44 -0.64 -2.28
C ALA A 377 -2.91 -0.48 -2.70
N ALA A 378 -3.84 -0.46 -1.75
CA ALA A 378 -5.21 -0.04 -2.02
C ALA A 378 -5.28 1.38 -2.62
N GLY A 379 -5.95 1.53 -3.76
CA GLY A 379 -5.99 2.80 -4.49
C GLY A 379 -6.35 2.67 -5.97
N SER A 380 -6.36 3.80 -6.68
CA SER A 380 -6.49 3.84 -8.14
C SER A 380 -5.10 3.89 -8.76
N HIS A 381 -4.77 2.90 -9.58
CA HIS A 381 -3.44 2.71 -10.17
C HIS A 381 -3.49 2.72 -11.70
N GLN A 382 -2.50 3.35 -12.33
CA GLN A 382 -2.22 3.23 -13.76
C GLN A 382 -1.13 2.17 -13.99
N VAL A 383 -1.49 1.11 -14.72
CA VAL A 383 -0.57 0.03 -15.09
C VAL A 383 -0.24 0.16 -16.57
N CYS A 384 1.04 0.26 -16.92
CA CYS A 384 1.52 0.31 -18.30
C CYS A 384 2.43 -0.87 -18.60
N VAL A 385 2.33 -1.43 -19.81
CA VAL A 385 3.14 -2.57 -20.26
C VAL A 385 3.95 -2.17 -21.50
N THR A 386 5.22 -2.57 -21.53
CA THR A 386 6.15 -2.33 -22.64
C THR A 386 6.87 -3.62 -23.00
N ALA A 387 6.83 -4.03 -24.27
CA ALA A 387 7.64 -5.12 -24.81
C ALA A 387 9.09 -4.67 -25.01
N VAL A 388 10.05 -5.51 -24.63
CA VAL A 388 11.49 -5.25 -24.75
C VAL A 388 12.05 -6.14 -25.85
N GLY A 389 12.50 -5.52 -26.94
CA GLY A 389 13.02 -6.24 -28.09
C GLY A 389 14.41 -6.82 -27.88
N VAL A 390 14.79 -7.69 -28.80
CA VAL A 390 16.11 -8.30 -28.84
C VAL A 390 16.98 -7.52 -29.82
N GLY A 391 18.20 -7.20 -29.38
CA GLY A 391 19.17 -6.46 -30.17
C GLY A 391 19.24 -4.97 -29.82
N SER A 392 19.14 -4.09 -30.81
CA SER A 392 19.43 -2.63 -30.74
C SER A 392 18.64 -1.77 -29.73
N GLY A 393 17.86 -2.39 -28.84
CA GLY A 393 17.18 -1.72 -27.71
C GLY A 393 15.81 -1.16 -28.05
N GLN A 394 15.19 -1.57 -29.16
CA GLN A 394 13.82 -1.19 -29.49
C GLN A 394 12.84 -1.68 -28.42
N THR A 395 11.94 -0.81 -28.00
CA THR A 395 10.89 -1.15 -27.03
C THR A 395 9.55 -0.62 -27.52
N THR A 396 8.51 -1.44 -27.40
CA THR A 396 7.16 -1.10 -27.89
C THR A 396 6.20 -1.00 -26.72
N ALA A 397 5.61 0.18 -26.52
CA ALA A 397 4.54 0.36 -25.53
C ALA A 397 3.29 -0.41 -25.98
N LEU A 398 2.87 -1.40 -25.19
CA LEU A 398 1.67 -2.21 -25.45
C LEU A 398 0.38 -1.54 -24.92
N GLY A 399 0.52 -0.49 -24.11
CA GLY A 399 -0.55 0.37 -23.63
C GLY A 399 -0.58 0.53 -22.11
N CYS A 400 -1.51 1.36 -21.63
CA CYS A 400 -1.77 1.60 -20.22
C CYS A 400 -3.26 1.38 -19.90
N ARG A 401 -3.56 0.94 -18.68
CA ARG A 401 -4.92 0.77 -18.15
C ARG A 401 -4.97 1.31 -16.72
N THR A 402 -6.09 1.92 -16.34
CA THR A 402 -6.35 2.32 -14.96
C THR A 402 -7.29 1.30 -14.31
N LEU A 403 -6.99 0.93 -13.06
CA LEU A 403 -7.76 -0.02 -12.26
C LEU A 403 -7.78 0.43 -10.80
N THR A 404 -8.66 -0.18 -9.99
CA THR A 404 -8.71 0.04 -8.55
C THR A 404 -8.31 -1.24 -7.83
N VAL A 405 -7.33 -1.13 -6.93
CA VAL A 405 -6.94 -2.17 -5.97
C VAL A 405 -7.67 -1.88 -4.66
N THR A 406 -8.22 -2.92 -4.04
CA THR A 406 -8.91 -2.84 -2.74
C THR A 406 -7.93 -3.24 -1.64
N SER A 407 -8.09 -2.74 -0.41
CA SER A 407 -7.26 -3.26 0.70
C SER A 407 -7.80 -4.63 1.13
N ALA A 408 -6.88 -5.54 1.44
CA ALA A 408 -7.17 -6.81 2.10
C ALA A 408 -7.56 -6.59 3.58
N SER A 409 -6.96 -5.59 4.23
CA SER A 409 -7.14 -5.31 5.65
C SER A 409 -8.60 -4.99 6.07
N PRO A 410 -9.02 -5.34 7.30
CA PRO A 410 -10.37 -5.10 7.78
C PRO A 410 -10.79 -3.63 7.79
N ILE A 411 -12.07 -3.39 7.53
CA ILE A 411 -12.71 -2.08 7.58
C ILE A 411 -13.83 -2.08 8.62
N GLY A 412 -14.11 -0.90 9.19
CA GLY A 412 -15.17 -0.80 10.19
C GLY A 412 -15.39 0.63 10.69
N ALA A 413 -16.26 0.76 11.69
CA ALA A 413 -16.38 1.99 12.47
C ALA A 413 -16.69 1.69 13.94
N VAL A 414 -16.17 2.53 14.83
CA VAL A 414 -16.61 2.60 16.22
C VAL A 414 -17.77 3.59 16.28
N ASP A 415 -18.99 3.10 16.52
CA ASP A 415 -20.17 3.96 16.65
C ASP A 415 -20.14 4.77 17.96
N GLN A 416 -19.59 4.17 19.02
CA GLN A 416 -19.64 4.70 20.39
C GLN A 416 -18.59 4.02 21.28
N ALA A 417 -17.81 4.81 22.00
CA ALA A 417 -16.93 4.39 23.09
C ALA A 417 -17.14 5.35 24.27
N GLN A 418 -17.64 4.86 25.40
CA GLN A 418 -18.08 5.72 26.52
C GLN A 418 -18.11 5.00 27.87
N ALA A 419 -17.99 5.76 28.95
CA ALA A 419 -18.16 5.23 30.30
C ALA A 419 -19.59 4.72 30.53
N SER A 420 -19.70 3.62 31.24
CA SER A 420 -20.94 2.92 31.57
C SER A 420 -20.79 2.32 32.97
N PRO A 421 -21.86 2.07 33.74
CA PRO A 421 -21.77 1.25 34.95
C PRO A 421 -21.02 -0.06 34.66
N GLY A 422 -19.97 -0.33 35.45
CA GLY A 422 -19.07 -1.47 35.25
C GLY A 422 -17.85 -1.24 34.33
N GLY A 423 -17.67 -0.07 33.70
CA GLY A 423 -16.45 0.28 32.96
C GLY A 423 -16.67 1.12 31.70
N ILE A 424 -16.15 0.65 30.55
CA ILE A 424 -16.27 1.31 29.24
C ILE A 424 -17.05 0.40 28.29
N ARG A 425 -18.16 0.92 27.75
CA ARG A 425 -18.91 0.25 26.69
C ARG A 425 -18.45 0.77 25.32
N VAL A 426 -18.11 -0.17 24.43
CA VAL A 426 -17.63 0.08 23.08
C VAL A 426 -18.45 -0.73 22.08
N ARG A 427 -19.05 -0.06 21.11
CA ARG A 427 -19.86 -0.69 20.06
C ARG A 427 -19.58 -0.12 18.69
N GLY A 428 -19.80 -0.94 17.67
CA GLY A 428 -19.49 -0.59 16.29
C GLY A 428 -19.70 -1.77 15.35
N TRP A 429 -18.91 -1.80 14.29
CA TRP A 429 -18.84 -2.91 13.35
C TRP A 429 -17.44 -3.02 12.74
N THR A 430 -17.07 -4.21 12.32
CA THR A 430 -15.86 -4.47 11.52
C THR A 430 -16.07 -5.70 10.66
N LEU A 431 -15.53 -5.70 9.44
CA LEU A 431 -15.53 -6.82 8.52
C LEU A 431 -14.20 -6.89 7.78
N ASP A 432 -13.87 -8.06 7.26
CA ASP A 432 -12.75 -8.28 6.36
C ASP A 432 -13.32 -8.34 4.92
N PRO A 433 -12.85 -7.48 3.98
CA PRO A 433 -13.37 -7.43 2.61
C PRO A 433 -13.33 -8.76 1.84
N GLN A 434 -12.52 -9.72 2.29
CA GLN A 434 -12.26 -10.98 1.60
C GLN A 434 -13.24 -12.10 1.99
N THR A 435 -14.08 -11.92 3.02
CA THR A 435 -15.03 -12.93 3.49
C THR A 435 -16.41 -12.38 3.86
N SER A 436 -17.43 -13.22 3.75
CA SER A 436 -18.77 -12.96 4.31
C SER A 436 -18.91 -13.38 5.79
N ASP A 437 -17.94 -14.12 6.32
CA ASP A 437 -17.96 -14.61 7.70
C ASP A 437 -17.59 -13.49 8.69
N SER A 438 -18.18 -13.53 9.90
CA SER A 438 -17.83 -12.59 10.97
C SER A 438 -16.35 -12.74 11.37
N ILE A 439 -15.63 -11.62 11.44
CA ILE A 439 -14.26 -11.61 11.96
C ILE A 439 -14.20 -11.32 13.46
N ARG A 440 -13.02 -11.53 14.05
CA ARG A 440 -12.77 -11.10 15.43
C ARG A 440 -12.45 -9.61 15.50
N VAL A 441 -12.81 -9.00 16.62
CA VAL A 441 -12.46 -7.62 16.95
C VAL A 441 -11.82 -7.57 18.33
N ALA A 442 -10.67 -6.92 18.42
CA ALA A 442 -9.96 -6.69 19.68
C ALA A 442 -10.21 -5.25 20.15
N VAL A 443 -10.81 -5.11 21.33
CA VAL A 443 -11.09 -3.82 21.96
C VAL A 443 -10.11 -3.62 23.10
N TYR A 444 -9.24 -2.63 22.97
CA TYR A 444 -8.22 -2.26 23.96
C TYR A 444 -8.71 -1.10 24.82
N VAL A 445 -8.43 -1.19 26.12
CA VAL A 445 -8.48 -0.11 27.10
C VAL A 445 -7.07 0.02 27.70
N ASP A 446 -6.37 1.08 27.33
CA ASP A 446 -4.95 1.33 27.57
C ASP A 446 -4.02 0.19 27.11
N HIS A 447 -3.82 -0.82 27.96
CA HIS A 447 -2.94 -1.97 27.74
C HIS A 447 -3.64 -3.32 27.92
N THR A 448 -4.87 -3.34 28.44
CA THR A 448 -5.70 -4.55 28.52
C THR A 448 -6.64 -4.58 27.31
N HIS A 449 -7.06 -5.78 26.90
CA HIS A 449 -8.04 -5.93 25.81
C HIS A 449 -8.92 -7.15 26.00
N THR A 450 -10.08 -7.13 25.33
CA THR A 450 -10.87 -8.33 25.04
C THR A 450 -10.92 -8.55 23.54
N THR A 451 -11.09 -9.80 23.12
CA THR A 451 -11.27 -10.16 21.71
C THR A 451 -12.56 -10.94 21.55
N THR A 452 -13.51 -10.38 20.82
CA THR A 452 -14.85 -10.95 20.59
C THR A 452 -15.07 -11.26 19.11
N LEU A 453 -16.15 -11.96 18.77
CA LEU A 453 -16.57 -12.18 17.38
C LEU A 453 -17.59 -11.10 17.01
N ALA A 454 -17.29 -10.27 16.00
CA ALA A 454 -18.16 -9.21 15.54
C ALA A 454 -19.37 -9.76 14.75
N SER A 455 -20.25 -10.49 15.42
CA SER A 455 -21.36 -11.26 14.83
C SER A 455 -22.74 -10.60 14.98
N GLY A 456 -22.80 -9.43 15.62
CA GLY A 456 -24.02 -8.66 15.80
C GLY A 456 -24.64 -8.16 14.50
N ALA A 457 -25.97 -8.06 14.45
CA ALA A 457 -26.68 -7.72 13.23
C ALA A 457 -26.56 -6.23 12.85
N ARG A 458 -26.04 -5.98 11.64
CA ARG A 458 -25.84 -4.68 10.98
C ARG A 458 -26.33 -4.73 9.53
N SER A 459 -27.64 -4.56 9.36
CA SER A 459 -28.29 -4.60 8.04
C SER A 459 -27.97 -3.38 7.17
N ASP A 460 -27.49 -2.30 7.76
CA ASP A 460 -26.87 -1.16 7.12
C ASP A 460 -25.54 -1.54 6.45
N VAL A 461 -24.65 -2.18 7.21
CA VAL A 461 -23.33 -2.65 6.73
C VAL A 461 -23.50 -3.70 5.64
N GLY A 462 -24.30 -4.74 5.89
CA GLY A 462 -24.47 -5.84 4.92
C GLY A 462 -25.10 -5.44 3.59
N ARG A 463 -25.89 -4.36 3.57
CA ARG A 463 -26.42 -3.77 2.32
C ARG A 463 -25.36 -2.98 1.56
N ALA A 464 -24.38 -2.40 2.25
CA ALA A 464 -23.31 -1.60 1.65
C ALA A 464 -22.16 -2.49 1.13
N SER A 465 -21.78 -3.53 1.87
CA SER A 465 -20.70 -4.45 1.50
C SER A 465 -21.14 -5.63 0.62
N GLY A 466 -22.38 -6.08 0.76
CA GLY A 466 -22.84 -7.35 0.18
C GLY A 466 -22.40 -8.60 0.95
N LEU A 467 -21.60 -8.44 2.02
CA LEU A 467 -20.95 -9.51 2.79
C LEU A 467 -21.81 -10.03 3.96
N GLY A 468 -23.15 -9.91 3.87
CA GLY A 468 -24.06 -10.26 4.96
C GLY A 468 -24.06 -9.26 6.13
N SER A 469 -24.93 -9.45 7.11
CA SER A 469 -25.15 -8.46 8.19
C SER A 469 -24.47 -8.78 9.52
N ALA A 470 -23.78 -9.91 9.66
CA ALA A 470 -23.21 -10.36 10.95
C ALA A 470 -21.80 -9.77 11.17
N HIS A 471 -21.71 -8.44 11.33
CA HIS A 471 -20.44 -7.69 11.41
C HIS A 471 -20.37 -6.69 12.58
N GLY A 472 -21.37 -6.67 13.46
CA GLY A 472 -21.46 -5.75 14.60
C GLY A 472 -20.84 -6.28 15.88
N PHE A 473 -20.37 -5.39 16.75
CA PHE A 473 -19.91 -5.73 18.10
C PHE A 473 -20.43 -4.72 19.13
N ASP A 474 -20.59 -5.18 20.38
CA ASP A 474 -21.07 -4.38 21.51
C ASP A 474 -20.54 -5.01 22.81
N GLU A 475 -19.45 -4.45 23.33
CA GLU A 475 -18.69 -5.01 24.46
C GLU A 475 -18.59 -4.01 25.60
N THR A 476 -18.56 -4.48 26.84
CA THR A 476 -18.29 -3.65 28.03
C THR A 476 -17.06 -4.18 28.76
N LEU A 477 -16.00 -3.40 28.79
CA LEU A 477 -14.73 -3.75 29.40
C LEU A 477 -14.61 -3.08 30.78
N PRO A 478 -14.22 -3.81 31.83
CA PRO A 478 -13.91 -3.23 33.13
C PRO A 478 -12.81 -2.17 33.01
N ALA A 479 -13.06 -1.00 33.60
CA ALA A 479 -12.11 0.10 33.68
C ALA A 479 -12.16 0.70 35.09
N THR A 480 -11.03 1.18 35.57
CA THR A 480 -10.91 1.88 36.85
C THR A 480 -11.42 3.32 36.74
N ALA A 481 -11.46 4.06 37.86
CA ALA A 481 -11.67 5.50 37.82
C ALA A 481 -10.49 6.19 37.10
N GLY A 482 -10.75 7.06 36.13
CA GLY A 482 -9.70 7.81 35.44
C GLY A 482 -9.98 8.12 33.98
N THR A 483 -8.91 8.55 33.29
CA THR A 483 -8.90 8.83 31.86
C THR A 483 -8.24 7.66 31.13
N HIS A 484 -8.95 7.06 30.20
CA HIS A 484 -8.54 5.84 29.49
C HIS A 484 -8.50 6.05 27.98
N THR A 485 -7.58 5.38 27.29
CA THR A 485 -7.49 5.35 25.83
C THR A 485 -8.12 4.07 25.30
N VAL A 486 -9.11 4.21 24.43
CA VAL A 486 -9.83 3.09 23.80
C VAL A 486 -9.40 2.97 22.35
N CYS A 487 -8.87 1.82 21.95
CA CYS A 487 -8.52 1.51 20.55
C CYS A 487 -9.23 0.21 20.13
N VAL A 488 -9.73 0.15 18.89
CA VAL A 488 -10.43 -1.04 18.37
C VAL A 488 -9.69 -1.54 17.14
N TYR A 489 -9.40 -2.83 17.07
CA TYR A 489 -8.73 -3.46 15.94
C TYR A 489 -9.58 -4.58 15.33
N GLY A 490 -9.79 -4.53 14.02
CA GLY A 490 -10.31 -5.66 13.25
C GLY A 490 -9.20 -6.69 13.07
N ILE A 491 -9.48 -7.95 13.38
CA ILE A 491 -8.52 -9.05 13.22
C ILE A 491 -8.70 -9.65 11.84
N ASN A 492 -7.67 -9.52 11.02
CA ASN A 492 -7.57 -10.00 9.66
C ASN A 492 -7.68 -11.52 9.61
N VAL A 493 -8.32 -12.08 8.57
CA VAL A 493 -8.45 -13.54 8.42
C VAL A 493 -7.74 -14.14 7.22
N ASP A 494 -7.33 -13.35 6.22
CA ASP A 494 -6.59 -13.83 5.05
C ASP A 494 -5.35 -12.96 4.72
N GLU A 495 -5.18 -12.44 3.50
CA GLU A 495 -4.12 -11.49 3.16
C GLU A 495 -4.27 -10.14 3.88
N GLY A 496 -3.21 -9.32 3.93
CA GLY A 496 -3.24 -8.01 4.59
C GLY A 496 -2.80 -8.06 6.06
N SER A 497 -3.46 -7.27 6.91
CA SER A 497 -3.03 -7.05 8.30
C SER A 497 -4.16 -6.55 9.22
N ASN A 498 -4.03 -6.78 10.53
CA ASN A 498 -4.98 -6.28 11.52
C ASN A 498 -5.05 -4.74 11.47
N ALA A 499 -6.26 -4.20 11.30
CA ALA A 499 -6.49 -2.78 11.06
C ALA A 499 -7.05 -2.05 12.28
N LEU A 500 -6.55 -0.84 12.57
CA LEU A 500 -7.18 0.07 13.54
C LEU A 500 -8.51 0.57 12.96
N ILE A 501 -9.60 0.33 13.68
CA ILE A 501 -10.95 0.71 13.28
C ILE A 501 -11.22 2.14 13.73
N GLY A 502 -11.18 3.06 12.77
CA GLY A 502 -11.32 4.50 13.03
C GLY A 502 -10.08 5.07 13.71
N SER A 503 -10.26 5.72 14.85
CA SER A 503 -9.19 6.32 15.65
C SER A 503 -9.38 5.99 17.13
N CYS A 504 -8.29 5.86 17.88
CA CYS A 504 -8.39 5.71 19.33
C CYS A 504 -9.08 6.93 19.96
N SER A 505 -9.89 6.70 20.99
CA SER A 505 -10.70 7.72 21.67
C SER A 505 -10.40 7.76 23.16
N THR A 506 -10.54 8.94 23.77
CA THR A 506 -10.31 9.12 25.22
C THR A 506 -11.64 9.12 25.98
N VAL A 507 -11.77 8.23 26.96
CA VAL A 507 -12.97 8.07 27.79
C VAL A 507 -12.65 8.39 29.25
N HIS A 508 -13.52 9.16 29.91
CA HIS A 508 -13.40 9.47 31.34
C HIS A 508 -14.38 8.59 32.13
N VAL A 509 -13.84 7.69 32.94
CA VAL A 509 -14.60 6.72 33.74
C VAL A 509 -14.71 7.23 35.18
N PRO A 510 -15.91 7.49 35.71
CA PRO A 510 -16.12 7.76 37.12
C PRO A 510 -15.89 6.48 37.95
N GLY A 511 -15.36 6.61 39.17
CA GLY A 511 -15.18 5.48 40.07
C GLY A 511 -16.46 5.05 40.78
N SER A 512 -16.43 3.86 41.38
CA SER A 512 -17.52 3.35 42.24
C SER A 512 -17.69 4.15 43.54
N SER A 513 -16.66 4.86 44.02
CA SER A 513 -16.85 5.92 45.01
C SER A 513 -17.33 7.21 44.32
N PRO A 514 -18.39 7.88 44.81
CA PRO A 514 -18.91 9.10 44.22
C PRO A 514 -17.84 10.18 43.97
N THR A 515 -17.88 10.78 42.79
CA THR A 515 -17.12 11.98 42.45
C THR A 515 -18.04 13.20 42.42
N GLY A 516 -17.52 14.40 42.70
CA GLY A 516 -18.34 15.59 42.78
C GLY A 516 -17.60 16.82 43.29
N SER A 517 -18.34 17.91 43.52
CA SER A 517 -17.81 19.18 43.99
C SER A 517 -18.81 19.94 44.86
N LEU A 518 -18.31 20.59 45.91
CA LEU A 518 -19.01 21.62 46.68
C LEU A 518 -18.75 23.00 46.07
N ASP A 519 -19.51 23.32 45.03
CA ASP A 519 -19.34 24.52 44.21
C ASP A 519 -19.61 25.81 44.99
N GLY A 520 -20.61 25.81 45.88
CA GLY A 520 -21.00 27.01 46.62
C GLY A 520 -21.59 26.71 48.01
N VAL A 521 -21.27 27.59 48.95
CA VAL A 521 -21.92 27.69 50.27
C VAL A 521 -22.19 29.17 50.51
N THR A 522 -23.45 29.53 50.71
CA THR A 522 -23.91 30.93 50.90
C THR A 522 -24.84 31.01 52.11
N THR A 523 -24.83 32.14 52.81
CA THR A 523 -25.67 32.37 53.99
C THR A 523 -26.84 33.31 53.70
N THR A 524 -27.99 33.05 54.34
CA THR A 524 -29.10 33.98 54.51
C THR A 524 -29.12 34.45 55.98
N THR A 525 -30.16 35.15 56.43
CA THR A 525 -30.32 35.53 57.85
C THR A 525 -30.64 34.34 58.78
N ASN A 526 -31.09 33.20 58.23
CA ASN A 526 -31.52 32.06 59.04
C ASN A 526 -31.20 30.69 58.42
N SER A 527 -30.34 30.65 57.40
CA SER A 527 -29.97 29.41 56.72
C SER A 527 -28.61 29.46 56.03
N VAL A 528 -28.06 28.27 55.81
CA VAL A 528 -26.97 28.02 54.86
C VAL A 528 -27.55 27.32 53.64
N ALA A 529 -27.41 27.93 52.46
CA ALA A 529 -27.66 27.29 51.18
C ALA A 529 -26.36 26.71 50.60
N VAL A 530 -26.40 25.44 50.19
CA VAL A 530 -25.30 24.76 49.51
C VAL A 530 -25.70 24.33 48.11
N ALA A 531 -24.74 24.37 47.18
CA ALA A 531 -24.91 23.91 45.82
C ALA A 531 -23.65 23.20 45.31
N GLY A 532 -23.84 22.25 44.39
CA GLY A 532 -22.76 21.46 43.84
C GLY A 532 -23.24 20.37 42.88
N TRP A 533 -22.45 19.32 42.73
CA TRP A 533 -22.83 18.11 41.99
C TRP A 533 -22.19 16.85 42.58
N ALA A 534 -22.82 15.70 42.35
CA ALA A 534 -22.33 14.38 42.74
C ALA A 534 -22.81 13.31 41.74
N LEU A 535 -21.90 12.43 41.34
CA LEU A 535 -22.11 11.33 40.40
C LEU A 535 -21.35 10.10 40.92
N ASP A 536 -21.96 8.93 40.83
CA ASP A 536 -21.35 7.66 41.21
C ASP A 536 -21.26 6.77 39.96
N GLY A 537 -20.10 6.15 39.72
CA GLY A 537 -19.86 5.39 38.50
C GLY A 537 -20.72 4.13 38.37
N ASP A 538 -21.22 3.59 39.48
CA ASP A 538 -21.99 2.36 39.53
C ASP A 538 -23.47 2.55 39.13
N THR A 539 -23.95 3.79 38.95
CA THR A 539 -25.35 4.09 38.59
C THR A 539 -25.49 5.28 37.64
N THR A 540 -26.39 5.20 36.66
CA THR A 540 -26.77 6.35 35.81
C THR A 540 -27.82 7.27 36.46
N GLY A 541 -28.33 6.92 37.64
CA GLY A 541 -29.29 7.73 38.39
C GLY A 541 -28.63 8.72 39.35
N PRO A 542 -29.35 9.78 39.79
CA PRO A 542 -28.85 10.73 40.78
C PRO A 542 -28.58 10.06 42.13
N VAL A 543 -27.43 10.37 42.73
CA VAL A 543 -27.09 9.90 44.09
C VAL A 543 -27.59 10.84 45.19
N ALA A 544 -27.62 10.34 46.43
CA ALA A 544 -27.90 11.16 47.59
C ALA A 544 -26.66 11.94 48.03
N VAL A 545 -26.87 13.14 48.60
CA VAL A 545 -25.86 13.93 49.29
C VAL A 545 -26.32 14.23 50.70
N THR A 546 -25.40 14.23 51.66
CA THR A 546 -25.66 14.55 53.06
C THR A 546 -24.92 15.82 53.42
N VAL A 547 -25.68 16.87 53.74
CA VAL A 547 -25.17 18.18 54.16
C VAL A 547 -25.17 18.21 55.69
N ILE A 548 -24.03 18.48 56.30
CA ILE A 548 -23.85 18.49 57.74
C ILE A 548 -23.50 19.92 58.17
N VAL A 549 -24.36 20.52 59.00
CA VAL A 549 -24.12 21.83 59.62
C VAL A 549 -23.98 21.62 61.13
N ASP A 550 -22.79 21.88 61.66
CA ASP A 550 -22.43 21.70 63.08
C ASP A 550 -22.86 20.33 63.66
N GLY A 551 -22.63 19.27 62.89
CA GLY A 551 -22.99 17.89 63.24
C GLY A 551 -24.45 17.49 62.98
N LYS A 552 -25.33 18.42 62.58
CA LYS A 552 -26.72 18.09 62.16
C LYS A 552 -26.76 17.78 60.67
N ALA A 553 -27.20 16.58 60.32
CA ALA A 553 -27.26 16.10 58.94
C ALA A 553 -28.64 16.33 58.29
N GLN A 554 -28.63 16.82 57.05
CA GLN A 554 -29.78 16.93 56.15
C GLN A 554 -29.44 16.26 54.82
N ARG A 555 -30.25 15.27 54.40
CA ARG A 555 -30.06 14.57 53.12
C ARG A 555 -30.83 15.25 51.99
N ALA A 556 -30.22 15.32 50.81
CA ALA A 556 -30.84 15.73 49.55
C ALA A 556 -30.47 14.74 48.44
N THR A 557 -31.11 14.85 47.28
CA THR A 557 -30.78 14.07 46.08
C THR A 557 -30.16 15.00 45.05
N ALA A 558 -29.08 14.56 44.39
CA ALA A 558 -28.38 15.32 43.37
C ALA A 558 -29.08 15.24 42.01
N SER A 559 -30.38 15.56 41.93
CA SER A 559 -31.20 15.43 40.71
C SER A 559 -31.33 16.70 39.86
N ALA A 560 -30.74 17.82 40.27
CA ALA A 560 -30.78 19.08 39.51
C ALA A 560 -29.92 18.98 38.23
N SER A 561 -30.29 19.76 37.21
CA SER A 561 -29.64 19.69 35.90
C SER A 561 -28.25 20.36 35.87
N ARG A 562 -27.26 19.63 35.35
CA ARG A 562 -25.87 20.01 35.15
C ARG A 562 -25.39 19.58 33.76
N SER A 563 -25.56 20.47 32.79
CA SER A 563 -25.16 20.22 31.38
C SER A 563 -23.64 20.18 31.18
N ASP A 564 -22.88 20.76 32.10
CA ASP A 564 -21.43 20.65 32.19
C ASP A 564 -20.98 19.24 32.61
N VAL A 565 -21.65 18.65 33.61
CA VAL A 565 -21.41 17.26 34.03
C VAL A 565 -21.83 16.28 32.93
N ALA A 566 -23.00 16.49 32.32
CA ALA A 566 -23.47 15.68 31.18
C ALA A 566 -22.52 15.71 29.98
N ARG A 567 -21.81 16.81 29.75
CA ARG A 567 -20.82 16.91 28.66
C ARG A 567 -19.57 16.07 28.93
N LEU A 568 -19.21 15.85 30.19
CA LEU A 568 -18.08 15.00 30.58
C LEU A 568 -18.50 13.53 30.75
N TYR A 569 -19.73 13.27 31.20
CA TYR A 569 -20.29 11.94 31.45
C TYR A 569 -21.64 11.72 30.73
N PRO A 570 -21.69 11.64 29.37
CA PRO A 570 -22.94 11.68 28.62
C PRO A 570 -23.98 10.60 28.97
N VAL A 571 -23.53 9.41 29.36
CA VAL A 571 -24.38 8.25 29.70
C VAL A 571 -25.16 8.44 31.00
N TYR A 572 -24.57 9.18 31.94
CA TYR A 572 -25.14 9.51 33.24
C TYR A 572 -26.11 10.71 33.11
N GLY A 573 -25.96 11.51 32.04
CA GLY A 573 -26.85 12.62 31.75
C GLY A 573 -26.65 13.81 32.69
N ALA A 574 -27.65 14.69 32.75
CA ALA A 574 -27.52 15.97 33.45
C ALA A 574 -28.03 15.96 34.90
N ALA A 575 -28.76 14.94 35.34
CA ALA A 575 -29.42 14.91 36.65
C ALA A 575 -28.45 14.51 37.77
N HIS A 576 -27.41 15.33 37.99
CA HIS A 576 -26.33 15.08 38.97
C HIS A 576 -25.97 16.31 39.84
N GLY A 577 -26.73 17.41 39.74
CA GLY A 577 -26.54 18.60 40.57
C GLY A 577 -27.35 18.57 41.87
N PHE A 578 -26.84 19.17 42.94
CA PHE A 578 -27.63 19.40 44.16
C PHE A 578 -27.71 20.90 44.50
N SER A 579 -28.84 21.30 45.08
CA SER A 579 -29.04 22.60 45.71
C SER A 579 -30.02 22.43 46.87
N THR A 580 -29.62 22.80 48.08
CA THR A 580 -30.46 22.66 49.28
C THR A 580 -30.08 23.69 50.35
N SER A 581 -31.01 23.99 51.25
CA SER A 581 -30.81 24.94 52.35
C SER A 581 -31.05 24.28 53.69
N VAL A 582 -30.11 24.46 54.62
CA VAL A 582 -30.17 23.95 55.99
C VAL A 582 -30.35 25.13 56.95
N PRO A 583 -31.36 25.13 57.84
CA PRO A 583 -31.53 26.20 58.82
C PRO A 583 -30.32 26.35 59.75
N ALA A 584 -29.87 27.59 59.96
CA ALA A 584 -28.74 27.94 60.81
C ALA A 584 -29.03 29.29 61.49
N GLY A 585 -28.72 29.41 62.78
CA GLY A 585 -28.87 30.68 63.52
C GLY A 585 -27.75 31.67 63.20
N ASN A 586 -27.71 32.80 63.90
CA ASN A 586 -26.57 33.71 63.85
C ASN A 586 -25.32 33.07 64.49
N GLY A 587 -24.16 33.17 63.83
CA GLY A 587 -22.91 32.57 64.29
C GLY A 587 -21.99 32.05 63.18
N SER A 588 -20.91 31.39 63.59
CA SER A 588 -19.99 30.68 62.70
C SER A 588 -20.35 29.20 62.63
N HIS A 589 -20.60 28.69 61.43
CA HIS A 589 -21.07 27.34 61.15
C HIS A 589 -20.07 26.58 60.29
N THR A 590 -19.84 25.30 60.60
CA THR A 590 -19.05 24.40 59.75
C THR A 590 -19.98 23.53 58.93
N VAL A 591 -19.85 23.65 57.61
CA VAL A 591 -20.75 23.06 56.62
C VAL A 591 -19.97 22.06 55.79
N CYS A 592 -20.20 20.77 56.01
CA CYS A 592 -19.59 19.67 55.26
C CYS A 592 -20.62 19.02 54.32
N VAL A 593 -20.20 18.57 53.15
CA VAL A 593 -21.07 17.80 52.24
C VAL A 593 -20.42 16.47 51.88
N THR A 594 -21.18 15.39 52.02
CA THR A 594 -20.75 14.02 51.68
C THR A 594 -21.69 13.44 50.62
N ALA A 595 -21.15 13.01 49.48
CA ALA A 595 -21.87 12.21 48.50
C ALA A 595 -21.98 10.76 48.99
N VAL A 596 -23.17 10.19 48.89
CA VAL A 596 -23.52 8.85 49.40
C VAL A 596 -23.36 7.82 48.29
N ASN A 597 -22.65 6.75 48.60
CA ASN A 597 -22.30 5.68 47.66
C ASN A 597 -23.51 4.83 47.24
N THR A 598 -23.54 4.40 45.99
CA THR A 598 -24.58 3.55 45.40
C THR A 598 -23.96 2.39 44.62
N GLY A 599 -23.54 1.34 45.32
CA GLY A 599 -22.86 0.19 44.70
C GLY A 599 -21.68 -0.28 45.53
N ALA A 600 -20.57 -0.62 44.85
CA ALA A 600 -19.27 -0.84 45.47
C ALA A 600 -18.62 0.51 45.84
N GLY A 601 -17.59 0.51 46.68
CA GLY A 601 -16.91 1.74 47.12
C GLY A 601 -17.35 2.26 48.48
N SER A 602 -17.21 3.57 48.69
CA SER A 602 -17.55 4.28 49.93
C SER A 602 -17.96 5.75 49.71
N ASP A 603 -18.78 6.25 50.65
CA ASP A 603 -19.19 7.66 50.75
C ASP A 603 -17.99 8.61 50.65
N THR A 604 -18.14 9.69 49.87
CA THR A 604 -17.05 10.61 49.55
C THR A 604 -17.35 12.03 50.03
N SER A 605 -16.44 12.60 50.81
CA SER A 605 -16.52 14.00 51.24
C SER A 605 -16.23 14.94 50.05
N LEU A 606 -17.19 15.80 49.73
CA LEU A 606 -17.06 16.88 48.74
C LEU A 606 -16.42 18.15 49.35
N GLY A 607 -16.03 18.09 50.63
CA GLY A 607 -15.36 19.15 51.35
C GLY A 607 -16.21 19.79 52.45
N CYS A 608 -15.54 20.62 53.26
CA CYS A 608 -16.16 21.44 54.29
C CYS A 608 -15.81 22.92 54.09
N ARG A 609 -16.72 23.82 54.41
CA ARG A 609 -16.49 25.27 54.48
C ARG A 609 -17.03 25.83 55.80
N THR A 610 -16.29 26.76 56.40
CA THR A 610 -16.80 27.56 57.51
C THR A 610 -17.43 28.82 56.94
N VAL A 611 -18.66 29.13 57.36
CA VAL A 611 -19.40 30.33 56.95
C VAL A 611 -20.00 31.02 58.17
N SER A 612 -20.18 32.33 58.08
CA SER A 612 -20.84 33.11 59.14
C SER A 612 -22.21 33.58 58.69
N VAL A 613 -23.24 33.23 59.46
CA VAL A 613 -24.55 33.86 59.41
C VAL A 613 -24.46 35.06 60.33
N VAL A 614 -24.63 36.26 59.76
CA VAL A 614 -24.32 37.53 60.43
C VAL A 614 -25.60 38.20 60.89
N ASN A 615 -25.65 38.53 62.17
CA ASN A 615 -26.74 39.27 62.78
C ASN A 615 -26.89 40.66 62.15
N GLN A 616 -28.06 41.00 61.61
CA GLN A 616 -28.34 42.34 61.08
C GLN A 616 -29.00 43.24 62.14
N ALA A 617 -28.37 44.38 62.41
CA ALA A 617 -28.95 45.38 63.30
C ALA A 617 -30.37 45.82 62.86
N PRO A 618 -31.29 46.06 63.82
CA PRO A 618 -32.63 46.57 63.56
C PRO A 618 -32.68 47.82 62.67
N ARG A 619 -33.78 47.96 61.91
CA ARG A 619 -34.04 49.11 61.05
C ARG A 619 -35.31 49.81 61.50
N GLY A 620 -35.24 51.11 61.72
CA GLY A 620 -36.37 51.90 62.21
C GLY A 620 -36.16 53.40 62.07
N SER A 621 -37.15 54.16 62.52
CA SER A 621 -37.09 55.63 62.61
C SER A 621 -37.95 56.16 63.75
N LEU A 622 -37.49 57.26 64.36
CA LEU A 622 -38.27 58.11 65.25
C LEU A 622 -39.00 59.17 64.42
N ASP A 623 -40.28 58.94 64.12
CA ASP A 623 -41.11 59.87 63.34
C ASP A 623 -41.43 61.15 64.14
N GLN A 624 -41.61 61.04 65.47
CA GLN A 624 -41.91 62.17 66.35
C GLN A 624 -41.44 61.95 67.79
N ALA A 625 -40.93 63.02 68.42
CA ALA A 625 -40.87 63.16 69.88
C ALA A 625 -41.39 64.57 70.25
N ALA A 626 -42.49 64.66 71.01
CA ALA A 626 -43.18 65.92 71.31
C ALA A 626 -43.65 66.01 72.77
N ALA A 627 -43.55 67.19 73.38
CA ALA A 627 -44.05 67.42 74.73
C ALA A 627 -45.59 67.38 74.76
N VAL A 628 -46.14 66.62 75.72
CA VAL A 628 -47.58 66.51 75.96
C VAL A 628 -47.88 66.57 77.46
N THR A 629 -49.15 66.75 77.82
CA THR A 629 -49.57 66.66 79.23
C THR A 629 -49.23 65.28 79.79
N GLY A 630 -48.38 65.22 80.81
CA GLY A 630 -47.93 63.98 81.44
C GLY A 630 -46.58 63.44 80.96
N GLY A 631 -45.96 64.00 79.91
CA GLY A 631 -44.61 63.60 79.51
C GLY A 631 -44.25 63.91 78.06
N VAL A 632 -43.61 62.96 77.38
CA VAL A 632 -43.24 63.07 75.97
C VAL A 632 -43.95 61.99 75.15
N HIS A 633 -44.68 62.41 74.14
CA HIS A 633 -45.26 61.54 73.12
C HIS A 633 -44.17 61.14 72.11
N VAL A 634 -43.97 59.84 71.92
CA VAL A 634 -43.03 59.30 70.93
C VAL A 634 -43.74 58.37 69.96
N ARG A 635 -43.47 58.57 68.68
CA ARG A 635 -44.03 57.75 67.60
C ARG A 635 -42.95 57.39 66.60
N GLY A 636 -43.01 56.18 66.06
CA GLY A 636 -42.09 55.71 65.04
C GLY A 636 -42.38 54.28 64.59
N TRP A 637 -41.35 53.64 64.08
CA TRP A 637 -41.37 52.23 63.67
C TRP A 637 -39.99 51.60 63.78
N THR A 638 -39.94 50.28 63.95
CA THR A 638 -38.72 49.49 63.79
C THR A 638 -39.04 48.01 63.58
N PHE A 639 -38.18 47.31 62.84
CA PHE A 639 -38.20 45.86 62.69
C PHE A 639 -36.76 45.31 62.71
N ASP A 640 -36.61 44.01 62.97
CA ASP A 640 -35.32 43.32 62.91
C ASP A 640 -35.26 42.44 61.64
N PRO A 641 -34.26 42.60 60.75
CA PRO A 641 -34.14 41.77 59.54
C PRO A 641 -33.92 40.28 59.81
N ASP A 642 -33.45 39.88 61.00
CA ASP A 642 -33.23 38.49 61.38
C ASP A 642 -34.51 37.83 61.94
N ALA A 643 -35.45 38.64 62.43
CA ALA A 643 -36.77 38.22 62.88
C ALA A 643 -37.89 39.07 62.21
N PRO A 644 -37.99 39.06 60.85
CA PRO A 644 -38.70 40.10 60.10
C PRO A 644 -40.20 40.20 60.40
N THR A 645 -40.85 39.11 60.82
CA THR A 645 -42.28 39.09 61.17
C THR A 645 -42.56 39.27 62.66
N THR A 646 -41.53 39.48 63.49
CA THR A 646 -41.64 39.60 64.95
C THR A 646 -41.53 41.06 65.37
N SER A 647 -42.52 41.57 66.12
CA SER A 647 -42.43 42.90 66.72
C SER A 647 -41.34 42.93 67.80
N ILE A 648 -40.37 43.83 67.67
CA ILE A 648 -39.25 43.95 68.61
C ILE A 648 -39.48 45.01 69.71
N ALA A 649 -38.64 44.97 70.74
CA ALA A 649 -38.66 45.97 71.81
C ALA A 649 -38.02 47.30 71.36
N VAL A 650 -38.49 48.39 71.96
CA VAL A 650 -38.02 49.77 71.71
C VAL A 650 -37.76 50.43 73.05
N HIS A 651 -36.54 50.89 73.30
CA HIS A 651 -36.21 51.60 74.53
C HIS A 651 -36.18 53.11 74.28
N VAL A 652 -37.05 53.81 75.01
CA VAL A 652 -37.17 55.27 74.98
C VAL A 652 -36.49 55.83 76.23
N TYR A 653 -35.36 56.50 76.04
CA TYR A 653 -34.62 57.16 77.11
C TYR A 653 -35.06 58.62 77.20
N VAL A 654 -35.53 59.05 78.36
CA VAL A 654 -35.68 60.46 78.74
C VAL A 654 -34.53 60.78 79.69
N ASP A 655 -33.56 61.55 79.19
CA ASP A 655 -32.22 61.74 79.77
C ASP A 655 -31.53 60.40 80.08
N THR A 656 -31.60 59.94 81.33
CA THR A 656 -31.01 58.67 81.81
C THR A 656 -32.04 57.58 82.11
N ARG A 657 -33.35 57.89 82.06
CA ARG A 657 -34.43 56.95 82.42
C ARG A 657 -35.00 56.28 81.17
N ALA A 658 -34.89 54.96 81.11
CA ALA A 658 -35.45 54.15 80.03
C ALA A 658 -36.91 53.74 80.31
N THR A 659 -37.75 53.76 79.28
CA THR A 659 -39.04 53.08 79.22
C THR A 659 -38.99 52.08 78.07
N ALA A 660 -39.32 50.81 78.33
CA ALA A 660 -39.42 49.80 77.28
C ALA A 660 -40.84 49.78 76.69
N LEU A 661 -40.92 49.77 75.36
CA LEU A 661 -42.12 49.62 74.55
C LEU A 661 -41.95 48.40 73.62
N THR A 662 -43.03 47.98 72.96
CA THR A 662 -43.00 46.99 71.88
C THR A 662 -43.50 47.63 70.59
N ALA A 663 -42.80 47.43 69.48
CA ALA A 663 -43.16 48.00 68.18
C ALA A 663 -44.29 47.20 67.49
N SER A 664 -45.42 46.94 68.15
CA SER A 664 -46.50 46.09 67.62
C SER A 664 -47.65 46.86 66.94
N THR A 665 -47.58 48.18 66.86
CA THR A 665 -48.61 49.03 66.23
C THR A 665 -48.61 48.85 64.71
N SER A 666 -49.79 48.85 64.08
CA SER A 666 -49.90 48.63 62.63
C SER A 666 -49.31 49.79 61.81
N ARG A 667 -48.38 49.48 60.91
CA ARG A 667 -47.71 50.37 59.95
C ARG A 667 -47.74 49.79 58.52
N PRO A 668 -48.89 49.83 57.82
CA PRO A 668 -49.01 49.33 56.44
C PRO A 668 -48.18 50.13 55.41
N ASP A 669 -47.74 51.33 55.76
CA ASP A 669 -46.77 52.13 55.00
C ASP A 669 -45.35 51.53 55.04
N VAL A 670 -44.90 51.10 56.22
CA VAL A 670 -43.60 50.44 56.40
C VAL A 670 -43.62 49.05 55.74
N ALA A 671 -44.69 48.28 55.92
CA ALA A 671 -44.88 46.97 55.28
C ALA A 671 -44.86 47.00 53.74
N ARG A 672 -45.28 48.11 53.12
CA ARG A 672 -45.18 48.33 51.67
C ARG A 672 -43.76 48.70 51.21
N SER A 673 -42.96 49.27 52.12
CA SER A 673 -41.59 49.71 51.85
C SER A 673 -40.57 48.58 52.06
N PHE A 674 -40.89 47.62 52.93
CA PHE A 674 -40.06 46.47 53.26
C PHE A 674 -40.88 45.18 53.10
N SER A 675 -40.71 44.51 51.96
CA SER A 675 -41.46 43.28 51.65
C SER A 675 -41.19 42.17 52.67
N GLY A 676 -42.25 41.46 53.09
CA GLY A 676 -42.16 40.27 53.93
C GLY A 676 -42.17 40.49 55.45
N ILE A 677 -42.11 41.74 55.94
CA ILE A 677 -42.06 41.99 57.40
C ILE A 677 -43.45 41.97 58.09
N GLY A 678 -44.54 42.15 57.34
CA GLY A 678 -45.89 42.33 57.93
C GLY A 678 -46.12 43.75 58.46
N THR A 679 -47.26 44.01 59.12
CA THR A 679 -47.63 45.40 59.52
C THR A 679 -47.32 45.76 60.97
N ALA A 680 -47.07 44.82 61.87
CA ALA A 680 -46.94 45.07 63.31
C ALA A 680 -45.52 45.52 63.71
N HIS A 681 -45.11 46.71 63.26
CA HIS A 681 -43.75 47.26 63.42
C HIS A 681 -43.69 48.73 63.90
N GLY A 682 -44.82 49.31 64.32
CA GLY A 682 -44.91 50.69 64.82
C GLY A 682 -44.88 50.79 66.34
N PHE A 683 -44.39 51.92 66.87
CA PHE A 683 -44.60 52.30 68.27
C PHE A 683 -45.25 53.69 68.33
N ASP A 684 -46.19 53.88 69.26
CA ASP A 684 -46.90 55.15 69.47
C ASP A 684 -47.33 55.20 70.95
N ALA A 685 -46.68 56.04 71.77
CA ALA A 685 -46.88 56.06 73.22
C ALA A 685 -46.43 57.38 73.88
N THR A 686 -47.03 57.70 75.04
CA THR A 686 -46.52 58.76 75.93
C THR A 686 -45.63 58.16 77.02
N VAL A 687 -44.38 58.58 77.11
CA VAL A 687 -43.46 58.22 78.20
C VAL A 687 -43.43 59.33 79.26
N PRO A 688 -43.48 59.02 80.58
CA PRO A 688 -43.49 60.03 81.63
C PRO A 688 -42.21 60.89 81.64
N ALA A 689 -42.38 62.21 81.74
CA ALA A 689 -41.29 63.16 81.92
C ALA A 689 -41.72 64.29 82.88
N ALA A 690 -40.76 64.86 83.61
CA ALA A 690 -41.01 66.01 84.47
C ALA A 690 -41.18 67.29 83.63
N LYS A 691 -41.53 68.40 84.28
CA LYS A 691 -41.43 69.72 83.63
C LYS A 691 -39.95 70.12 83.51
N GLY A 692 -39.52 70.49 82.32
CA GLY A 692 -38.11 70.73 82.01
C GLY A 692 -37.75 70.49 80.56
N SER A 693 -36.48 70.75 80.22
CA SER A 693 -35.90 70.38 78.94
C SER A 693 -35.20 69.04 79.07
N HIS A 694 -35.60 68.06 78.26
CA HIS A 694 -35.15 66.68 78.32
C HIS A 694 -34.60 66.23 76.97
N ARG A 695 -33.52 65.44 76.97
CA ARG A 695 -33.03 64.75 75.78
C ARG A 695 -33.71 63.39 75.68
N VAL A 696 -34.49 63.21 74.62
CA VAL A 696 -35.22 61.97 74.35
C VAL A 696 -34.52 61.21 73.23
N CYS A 697 -34.02 60.01 73.51
CA CYS A 697 -33.38 59.14 72.53
C CYS A 697 -34.10 57.80 72.47
N VAL A 698 -34.44 57.35 71.27
CA VAL A 698 -35.11 56.07 71.05
C VAL A 698 -34.12 55.08 70.44
N TYR A 699 -34.14 53.84 70.92
CA TYR A 699 -33.30 52.73 70.44
C TYR A 699 -34.17 51.53 70.10
N ALA A 700 -33.90 50.89 68.98
CA ALA A 700 -34.44 49.57 68.68
C ALA A 700 -33.61 48.51 69.36
N ILE A 701 -34.28 47.49 69.92
CA ILE A 701 -33.62 46.38 70.60
C ILE A 701 -33.60 45.18 69.66
N ASP A 702 -32.38 44.71 69.39
CA ASP A 702 -32.07 43.58 68.54
C ASP A 702 -32.70 42.29 69.06
N ALA A 703 -33.29 41.50 68.15
CA ALA A 703 -34.07 40.31 68.49
C ALA A 703 -33.20 39.10 68.87
N THR A 704 -31.91 39.07 68.51
CA THR A 704 -31.04 37.90 68.72
C THR A 704 -29.75 38.19 69.50
N GLY A 705 -29.50 39.44 69.87
CA GLY A 705 -28.46 39.86 70.82
C GLY A 705 -27.35 40.73 70.23
N GLY A 706 -27.58 41.35 69.07
CA GLY A 706 -26.66 42.26 68.40
C GLY A 706 -26.67 43.70 68.93
N SER A 707 -26.28 44.63 68.05
CA SER A 707 -26.22 46.06 68.38
C SER A 707 -27.61 46.68 68.39
N ASN A 708 -27.91 47.50 69.40
CA ASN A 708 -29.17 48.24 69.51
C ASN A 708 -29.03 49.66 68.91
N PRO A 709 -29.42 49.91 67.64
CA PRO A 709 -29.22 51.20 67.00
C PRO A 709 -30.19 52.26 67.55
N THR A 710 -29.74 53.52 67.58
CA THR A 710 -30.66 54.64 67.85
C THR A 710 -31.52 54.92 66.62
N LEU A 711 -32.83 55.04 66.83
CA LEU A 711 -33.82 55.43 65.83
C LEU A 711 -33.91 56.96 65.67
N GLY A 712 -33.34 57.70 66.61
CA GLY A 712 -33.32 59.15 66.65
C GLY A 712 -33.22 59.70 68.07
N CYS A 713 -32.72 60.94 68.18
CA CYS A 713 -32.72 61.73 69.41
C CYS A 713 -33.30 63.12 69.14
N SER A 714 -34.05 63.66 70.10
CA SER A 714 -34.60 65.02 70.07
C SER A 714 -34.52 65.67 71.45
N THR A 715 -34.47 67.00 71.53
CA THR A 715 -34.61 67.75 72.78
C THR A 715 -36.01 68.31 72.88
N VAL A 716 -36.72 67.98 73.95
CA VAL A 716 -38.13 68.26 74.15
C VAL A 716 -38.33 69.01 75.47
N THR A 717 -39.07 70.12 75.44
CA THR A 717 -39.37 70.91 76.65
C THR A 717 -40.82 70.70 77.10
N VAL A 718 -41.00 70.01 78.22
CA VAL A 718 -42.29 69.75 78.86
C VAL A 718 -42.63 70.93 79.80
N ARG A 719 -43.86 71.45 79.70
CA ARG A 719 -44.29 72.72 80.33
C ARG A 719 -45.22 72.56 81.53
#